data_AF-C7G8J1-F1
#
_entry.id   AF-C7G8J1-F1
#
_cell.length_a   1.000
_cell.length_b   1.000
_cell.length_c   1.000
_cell.angle_alpha   90.00
_cell.angle_beta   90.00
_cell.angle_gamma   90.00
#
_symmetry.space_group_name_H-M   'P 1'
#
loop_
_entity.id
_entity.type
_entity.pdbx_description
1 polymer ?
#
loop_
_entity_poly.entity_id
_entity_poly.type
_entity_poly.pdbx_seq_one_letter_code
_entity_poly.pdbx_strand_id
1 'polypeptide(L)'
;MKLPELKKKFTKKYVIRIIAGVLVVGMVGTGVSTANVFAAKAAKESTESVESTESTEKDNKKSDTKDSDAESKLKDALDDSIKFSEKEIGKEETVYVLADSTGKERKVIVSDHLINDGNKDTIEDASDLKDIENVKGDETFKQDGSKLTWQADGNDIYYQGTSTKETPVSQTITYSLDGKEVKPEELAGKSGKVTIRFDYTNNETVKTKIDGKEEEIYVPFAAISGMVLDDSFSNVKVTNGKVISDGKNNIVVGYALPGLKESLDVDDSDFDGDVSIPDYVEVTADVENFSLSTTMTVVMNATNFISKDGDADLSEVDDMLDTLTDATDQLKDGSGELADGVDTLKSKMGEFKDGVGTLKNGIKDYTDGASTLSTGIGTLKSGVDTLAGSVPTLISGVGTLKDGSASAAKGASSLKDGAGTLKKGAKDVSTGANTLSNGVKDLSTGANTLSGGASDLSTGADTLSAGATSLSDGANTLSSGAASLNDGVQSIATNMKTLVSGTQSVSDGAAQLNTGVGTLIGTLNKMGTDLAETKASIGEISEDTANNAVLQYASLQNALIQGIVAETKGDTTAANDIYAQVVSQIGGTIGVDSISDVAGASAAIQKISSLISQTSLKVGEGVGMIGVIDTVSRKLTEPDTQEQITKLQQGAASLAEGAGKVAQGASQLSTGADAAAAGSAQVAQGAADLATGAGTLKTGAADLATGAGTLKKGASDLATGATKLKKGAGDLATGAGKVADGASTLHKGASDLSDGLNTLDGGIGQLKEKAGSLSTGADQLKSGTDQLATGASTLVSNNQKLNDGAGTLSDGTDAIIDGVGELSDGAHQLADGITEFSEDGIDEIINSYNGDIEPLVDRIQAVLDAGADYQTYTDIADGVNGSVKFIIKTDAVKAED
;
A
#
# COMPACT_ATOMS: atom_id res chain seq x y z
N MET A 1 -31.91 -6.47 91.13
CA MET A 1 -32.50 -7.84 91.19
C MET A 1 -32.62 -8.45 89.78
N LYS A 2 -33.03 -9.72 89.58
CA LYS A 2 -33.38 -10.22 88.23
C LYS A 2 -34.85 -9.98 87.91
N LEU A 3 -35.12 -9.36 86.76
CA LEU A 3 -36.45 -8.90 86.32
C LEU A 3 -37.62 -9.93 86.45
N PRO A 4 -37.43 -11.25 86.23
CA PRO A 4 -38.49 -12.24 86.43
C PRO A 4 -38.94 -12.42 87.89
N GLU A 5 -38.10 -12.08 88.87
CA GLU A 5 -38.40 -12.25 90.30
C GLU A 5 -39.28 -11.11 90.82
N LEU A 6 -39.02 -9.86 90.38
CA LEU A 6 -39.93 -8.72 90.62
C LEU A 6 -41.34 -9.04 90.10
N LYS A 7 -41.47 -9.45 88.84
CA LYS A 7 -42.78 -9.77 88.23
C LYS A 7 -43.57 -10.83 89.00
N LYS A 8 -42.89 -11.72 89.72
CA LYS A 8 -43.50 -12.81 90.50
C LYS A 8 -43.88 -12.43 91.95
N LYS A 9 -43.29 -11.37 92.51
CA LYS A 9 -43.77 -10.73 93.75
C LYS A 9 -45.02 -9.88 93.45
N PHE A 10 -44.98 -9.03 92.43
CA PHE A 10 -46.06 -8.09 92.10
C PHE A 10 -47.40 -8.76 91.71
N THR A 11 -47.41 -10.03 91.28
CA THR A 11 -48.68 -10.74 90.97
C THR A 11 -49.46 -11.25 92.20
N LYS A 12 -48.99 -11.00 93.42
CA LYS A 12 -49.52 -11.66 94.64
C LYS A 12 -49.87 -10.77 95.84
N LYS A 13 -49.65 -9.45 95.80
CA LYS A 13 -49.97 -8.55 96.94
C LYS A 13 -50.73 -7.28 96.53
N TYR A 14 -51.80 -7.44 95.75
CA TYR A 14 -52.76 -6.37 95.41
C TYR A 14 -54.14 -6.63 96.05
N VAL A 15 -54.16 -6.75 97.38
CA VAL A 15 -55.37 -6.60 98.20
C VAL A 15 -55.15 -5.36 99.07
N ILE A 16 -55.46 -4.21 98.49
CA ILE A 16 -55.76 -2.90 99.10
C ILE A 16 -56.38 -2.09 97.96
N ARG A 17 -57.67 -1.78 98.08
CA ARG A 17 -58.41 -0.84 97.21
C ARG A 17 -59.41 -0.13 98.11
N ILE A 18 -59.04 1.04 98.60
CA ILE A 18 -59.84 1.77 99.57
C ILE A 18 -61.06 2.37 98.85
N ILE A 19 -62.19 1.68 99.03
CA ILE A 19 -63.60 2.13 99.03
C ILE A 19 -64.15 2.81 97.76
N ALA A 20 -63.48 3.77 97.14
CA ALA A 20 -63.99 4.45 95.95
C ALA A 20 -63.91 3.60 94.66
N GLY A 21 -62.90 2.74 94.53
CA GLY A 21 -62.56 2.07 93.25
C GLY A 21 -63.27 0.74 92.95
N VAL A 22 -64.28 0.34 93.73
CA VAL A 22 -64.79 -1.05 93.72
C VAL A 22 -66.05 -1.24 92.86
N LEU A 23 -67.07 -0.37 93.01
CA LEU A 23 -68.36 -0.53 92.30
C LEU A 23 -68.22 -0.45 90.77
N VAL A 24 -67.46 0.51 90.25
CA VAL A 24 -67.23 0.69 88.80
C VAL A 24 -66.55 -0.53 88.16
N VAL A 25 -65.74 -1.28 88.92
CA VAL A 25 -65.01 -2.45 88.39
C VAL A 25 -65.86 -3.72 88.43
N GLY A 26 -66.88 -3.80 89.30
CA GLY A 26 -67.81 -4.93 89.36
C GLY A 26 -68.52 -5.19 88.02
N MET A 27 -69.20 -4.18 87.45
CA MET A 27 -69.90 -4.26 86.16
C MET A 27 -68.99 -4.22 84.91
N VAL A 28 -67.67 -4.37 85.10
CA VAL A 28 -66.67 -4.52 84.02
C VAL A 28 -65.87 -5.83 84.20
N GLY A 29 -66.16 -6.61 85.24
CA GLY A 29 -65.31 -7.72 85.71
C GLY A 29 -65.47 -9.08 85.03
N THR A 30 -66.54 -9.35 84.26
CA THR A 30 -66.81 -10.72 83.75
C THR A 30 -67.36 -10.77 82.30
N GLY A 31 -66.50 -11.12 81.33
CA GLY A 31 -66.87 -11.55 79.97
C GLY A 31 -67.27 -10.42 79.00
N VAL A 32 -66.87 -10.37 77.73
CA VAL A 32 -66.67 -11.43 76.72
C VAL A 32 -65.61 -10.99 75.69
N SER A 33 -64.95 -11.94 75.03
CA SER A 33 -63.94 -11.68 74.00
C SER A 33 -64.52 -11.59 72.58
N THR A 34 -64.08 -10.61 71.78
CA THR A 34 -63.76 -10.76 70.33
C THR A 34 -63.18 -9.46 69.74
N ALA A 35 -62.54 -9.56 68.56
CA ALA A 35 -62.02 -8.48 67.70
C ALA A 35 -60.52 -8.08 67.79
N ASN A 36 -59.60 -9.05 67.71
CA ASN A 36 -58.37 -8.88 66.91
C ASN A 36 -57.73 -10.19 66.38
N VAL A 37 -58.54 -11.25 66.25
CA VAL A 37 -58.39 -12.16 65.10
C VAL A 37 -58.80 -11.36 63.85
N PHE A 38 -58.22 -11.67 62.68
CA PHE A 38 -58.41 -10.98 61.38
C PHE A 38 -57.50 -9.78 61.04
N ALA A 39 -56.28 -9.69 61.59
CA ALA A 39 -55.22 -8.85 61.01
C ALA A 39 -53.96 -9.64 60.56
N ALA A 40 -53.78 -10.88 61.01
CA ALA A 40 -52.55 -11.66 60.82
C ALA A 40 -52.74 -12.93 59.94
N LYS A 41 -53.41 -12.82 58.78
CA LYS A 41 -53.55 -13.94 57.82
C LYS A 41 -53.61 -13.50 56.35
N ALA A 42 -52.61 -12.73 55.92
CA ALA A 42 -52.45 -12.26 54.53
C ALA A 42 -51.03 -12.50 53.97
N ALA A 43 -50.34 -13.55 54.43
CA ALA A 43 -49.05 -13.98 53.90
C ALA A 43 -48.89 -15.50 53.96
N LYS A 44 -48.38 -16.09 52.87
CA LYS A 44 -48.06 -17.52 52.68
C LYS A 44 -49.20 -18.53 52.85
N GLU A 45 -49.92 -18.74 51.76
CA GLU A 45 -50.20 -20.10 51.30
C GLU A 45 -49.00 -20.61 50.48
N SER A 46 -48.46 -21.80 50.78
CA SER A 46 -47.75 -22.69 49.84
C SER A 46 -47.27 -23.95 50.56
N THR A 47 -47.63 -25.15 50.05
CA THR A 47 -47.14 -26.51 50.43
C THR A 47 -47.26 -26.88 51.93
N GLU A 48 -48.18 -27.76 52.33
CA GLU A 48 -48.03 -29.24 52.35
C GLU A 48 -47.04 -29.74 53.44
N SER A 49 -47.33 -30.76 54.27
CA SER A 49 -48.33 -31.84 54.14
C SER A 49 -48.72 -32.53 55.47
N VAL A 50 -50.00 -32.98 55.55
CA VAL A 50 -50.48 -34.26 56.15
C VAL A 50 -50.54 -34.46 57.69
N GLU A 51 -51.81 -34.60 58.17
CA GLU A 51 -52.41 -35.54 59.16
C GLU A 51 -51.78 -35.74 60.57
N SER A 52 -52.53 -36.00 61.66
CA SER A 52 -53.98 -36.26 61.92
C SER A 52 -54.39 -35.60 63.28
N THR A 53 -55.50 -35.78 64.01
CA THR A 53 -56.82 -36.50 64.04
C THR A 53 -57.58 -35.88 65.26
N GLU A 54 -58.90 -35.84 65.45
CA GLU A 54 -60.12 -36.04 64.63
C GLU A 54 -61.36 -35.55 65.44
N SER A 55 -62.58 -35.56 64.86
CA SER A 55 -63.92 -35.65 65.52
C SER A 55 -64.39 -34.55 66.52
N THR A 56 -65.64 -34.07 66.56
CA THR A 56 -66.84 -34.19 65.68
C THR A 56 -67.95 -33.17 66.07
N GLU A 57 -68.64 -32.57 65.08
CA GLU A 57 -70.11 -32.28 65.00
C GLU A 57 -70.85 -31.39 66.08
N LYS A 58 -71.98 -30.66 65.85
CA LYS A 58 -72.88 -30.41 64.69
C LYS A 58 -73.82 -29.17 64.87
N ASP A 59 -74.29 -28.57 63.74
CA ASP A 59 -75.64 -28.00 63.38
C ASP A 59 -76.60 -27.28 64.40
N ASN A 60 -77.52 -26.32 64.09
CA ASN A 60 -77.79 -25.36 62.96
C ASN A 60 -79.04 -24.43 63.24
N LYS A 61 -79.18 -23.29 62.51
CA LYS A 61 -80.39 -22.45 62.16
C LYS A 61 -81.06 -21.37 63.09
N LYS A 62 -81.50 -20.30 62.40
CA LYS A 62 -82.17 -19.00 62.74
C LYS A 62 -83.68 -19.02 63.11
N SER A 63 -84.20 -17.94 63.76
CA SER A 63 -85.06 -16.86 63.13
C SER A 63 -85.58 -15.76 64.11
N ASP A 64 -86.09 -14.63 63.59
CA ASP A 64 -86.35 -13.34 64.27
C ASP A 64 -87.73 -13.14 64.99
N THR A 65 -87.71 -12.38 66.10
CA THR A 65 -88.76 -11.46 66.63
C THR A 65 -88.05 -10.29 67.36
N LYS A 66 -88.64 -9.07 67.48
CA LYS A 66 -87.83 -7.84 67.77
C LYS A 66 -88.15 -6.91 68.95
N ASP A 67 -89.36 -6.87 69.54
CA ASP A 67 -89.65 -5.92 70.64
C ASP A 67 -89.56 -6.54 72.05
N SER A 68 -89.89 -7.81 72.22
CA SER A 68 -89.77 -8.52 73.52
C SER A 68 -88.33 -8.63 74.04
N ASP A 69 -87.37 -8.51 73.13
CA ASP A 69 -85.95 -8.69 73.39
C ASP A 69 -85.35 -7.60 74.30
N ALA A 70 -85.87 -6.37 74.26
CA ALA A 70 -85.27 -5.24 74.96
C ALA A 70 -85.57 -5.25 76.47
N GLU A 71 -86.82 -5.49 76.88
CA GLU A 71 -87.18 -5.66 78.30
C GLU A 71 -86.54 -6.92 78.90
N SER A 72 -86.45 -8.03 78.15
CA SER A 72 -85.72 -9.22 78.61
C SER A 72 -84.26 -8.88 78.87
N LYS A 73 -83.56 -8.26 77.90
CA LYS A 73 -82.13 -7.94 78.06
C LYS A 73 -81.85 -6.92 79.15
N LEU A 74 -82.75 -5.96 79.41
CA LEU A 74 -82.62 -5.07 80.56
C LEU A 74 -82.73 -5.86 81.87
N LYS A 75 -83.69 -6.80 81.98
CA LYS A 75 -83.81 -7.68 83.15
C LYS A 75 -82.59 -8.59 83.28
N ASP A 76 -82.17 -9.26 82.22
CA ASP A 76 -81.05 -10.20 82.21
C ASP A 76 -79.73 -9.50 82.58
N ALA A 77 -79.50 -8.27 82.11
CA ALA A 77 -78.33 -7.46 82.44
C ALA A 77 -78.32 -6.95 83.90
N LEU A 78 -79.50 -6.75 84.51
CA LEU A 78 -79.61 -6.41 85.93
C LEU A 78 -79.44 -7.67 86.80
N ASP A 79 -80.16 -8.75 86.51
CA ASP A 79 -80.10 -10.01 87.29
C ASP A 79 -78.69 -10.63 87.27
N ASP A 80 -77.99 -10.70 86.12
CA ASP A 80 -76.67 -11.34 86.04
C ASP A 80 -75.56 -10.51 86.74
N SER A 81 -75.84 -9.24 87.05
CA SER A 81 -74.98 -8.34 87.84
C SER A 81 -75.17 -8.47 89.36
N ILE A 82 -76.25 -9.11 89.82
CA ILE A 82 -76.62 -9.25 91.23
C ILE A 82 -76.39 -10.70 91.66
N LYS A 83 -75.29 -10.96 92.37
CA LYS A 83 -74.95 -12.29 92.91
C LYS A 83 -74.66 -12.21 94.40
N PHE A 84 -75.53 -12.82 95.20
CA PHE A 84 -75.43 -12.89 96.65
C PHE A 84 -74.30 -13.86 97.08
N SER A 85 -73.67 -13.57 98.22
CA SER A 85 -72.71 -14.45 98.89
C SER A 85 -73.41 -15.47 99.80
N GLU A 86 -72.79 -16.63 100.01
CA GLU A 86 -73.39 -17.78 100.70
C GLU A 86 -73.72 -17.50 102.19
N LYS A 87 -75.01 -17.30 102.46
CA LYS A 87 -75.67 -17.39 103.77
C LYS A 87 -77.00 -18.11 103.52
N GLU A 88 -77.47 -18.95 104.46
CA GLU A 88 -78.77 -19.63 104.31
C GLU A 88 -79.92 -18.61 104.42
N ILE A 89 -80.53 -18.24 103.29
CA ILE A 89 -81.71 -17.37 103.20
C ILE A 89 -82.97 -18.23 103.32
N GLY A 90 -83.94 -17.80 104.13
CA GLY A 90 -85.23 -18.50 104.29
C GLY A 90 -86.45 -17.74 103.75
N LYS A 91 -86.34 -16.43 103.50
CA LYS A 91 -87.35 -15.61 102.83
C LYS A 91 -86.67 -14.68 101.81
N GLU A 92 -87.01 -14.82 100.54
CA GLU A 92 -86.72 -13.83 99.50
C GLU A 92 -87.96 -12.98 99.21
N GLU A 93 -87.81 -11.66 99.28
CA GLU A 93 -88.91 -10.70 99.18
C GLU A 93 -88.66 -9.72 98.03
N THR A 94 -89.61 -9.61 97.10
CA THR A 94 -89.54 -8.69 95.96
C THR A 94 -90.70 -7.71 95.98
N VAL A 95 -90.40 -6.45 96.30
CA VAL A 95 -91.36 -5.35 96.45
C VAL A 95 -91.48 -4.58 95.13
N TYR A 96 -92.48 -4.90 94.31
CA TYR A 96 -92.77 -4.18 93.08
C TYR A 96 -93.53 -2.87 93.37
N VAL A 97 -92.89 -1.74 93.08
CA VAL A 97 -93.46 -0.40 93.26
C VAL A 97 -93.88 0.13 91.89
N LEU A 98 -95.19 0.18 91.61
CA LEU A 98 -95.72 0.71 90.37
C LEU A 98 -95.97 2.21 90.52
N ALA A 99 -95.12 3.02 89.90
CA ALA A 99 -95.13 4.47 89.93
C ALA A 99 -95.63 5.08 88.61
N ASP A 100 -96.03 6.35 88.61
CA ASP A 100 -96.20 7.12 87.37
C ASP A 100 -94.85 7.59 86.79
N SER A 101 -94.89 8.30 85.67
CA SER A 101 -93.71 8.82 84.97
C SER A 101 -92.83 9.75 85.81
N THR A 102 -93.33 10.34 86.90
CA THR A 102 -92.54 11.20 87.81
C THR A 102 -91.86 10.44 88.95
N GLY A 103 -91.98 9.11 88.99
CA GLY A 103 -91.50 8.27 90.09
C GLY A 103 -92.50 8.12 91.25
N LYS A 104 -93.61 8.87 91.23
CA LYS A 104 -94.61 8.84 92.29
C LYS A 104 -95.39 7.53 92.33
N GLU A 105 -95.39 6.89 93.50
CA GLU A 105 -96.03 5.59 93.72
C GLU A 105 -97.57 5.61 93.52
N ARG A 106 -98.09 4.51 92.97
CA ARG A 106 -99.54 4.28 92.76
C ARG A 106 -100.02 2.95 93.33
N LYS A 107 -99.19 1.91 93.30
CA LYS A 107 -99.48 0.59 93.92
C LYS A 107 -98.18 -0.12 94.28
N VAL A 108 -98.07 -0.59 95.53
CA VAL A 108 -97.02 -1.52 95.96
C VAL A 108 -97.58 -2.94 95.98
N ILE A 109 -96.91 -3.86 95.30
CA ILE A 109 -97.18 -5.31 95.30
C ILE A 109 -95.94 -5.99 95.84
N VAL A 110 -96.06 -6.74 96.93
CA VAL A 110 -94.95 -7.55 97.46
C VAL A 110 -95.15 -8.98 97.00
N SER A 111 -94.08 -9.63 96.58
CA SER A 111 -94.02 -11.05 96.25
C SER A 111 -92.97 -11.72 97.12
N ASP A 112 -93.42 -12.63 97.97
CA ASP A 112 -92.60 -13.37 98.93
C ASP A 112 -92.38 -14.81 98.46
N HIS A 113 -91.16 -15.30 98.63
CA HIS A 113 -90.75 -16.69 98.41
C HIS A 113 -90.13 -17.22 99.72
N LEU A 114 -90.84 -18.14 100.36
CA LEU A 114 -90.37 -18.83 101.56
C LEU A 114 -89.66 -20.13 101.13
N ILE A 115 -88.37 -20.22 101.43
CA ILE A 115 -87.50 -21.31 101.01
C ILE A 115 -87.59 -22.44 102.04
N ASN A 116 -88.00 -23.63 101.59
CA ASN A 116 -88.27 -24.79 102.46
C ASN A 116 -87.14 -25.83 102.42
N ASP A 117 -85.88 -25.39 102.55
CA ASP A 117 -84.70 -26.26 102.45
C ASP A 117 -84.70 -27.41 103.51
N GLY A 118 -85.47 -27.23 104.59
CA GLY A 118 -85.74 -28.27 105.60
C GLY A 118 -86.85 -29.29 105.25
N ASN A 119 -87.51 -29.19 104.09
CA ASN A 119 -88.67 -29.99 103.66
C ASN A 119 -89.77 -30.13 104.74
N LYS A 120 -90.19 -29.01 105.34
CA LYS A 120 -91.18 -28.98 106.42
C LYS A 120 -92.61 -29.06 105.88
N ASP A 121 -93.47 -29.83 106.55
CA ASP A 121 -94.91 -29.92 106.25
C ASP A 121 -95.62 -28.56 106.40
N THR A 122 -95.12 -27.68 107.27
CA THR A 122 -95.66 -26.33 107.49
C THR A 122 -94.55 -25.30 107.64
N ILE A 123 -94.75 -24.12 107.04
CA ILE A 123 -93.88 -22.95 107.20
C ILE A 123 -94.68 -21.85 107.92
N GLU A 124 -94.02 -21.16 108.86
CA GLU A 124 -94.55 -19.95 109.49
C GLU A 124 -93.80 -18.74 108.96
N ASP A 125 -94.51 -17.63 108.74
CA ASP A 125 -93.96 -16.35 108.28
C ASP A 125 -94.69 -15.20 108.98
N ALA A 126 -94.16 -13.98 108.86
CA ALA A 126 -94.88 -12.75 109.19
C ALA A 126 -95.15 -11.93 107.91
N SER A 127 -96.31 -11.28 107.86
CA SER A 127 -96.72 -10.43 106.74
C SER A 127 -97.82 -9.45 107.18
N ASP A 128 -97.60 -8.15 106.93
CA ASP A 128 -98.61 -7.09 107.08
C ASP A 128 -99.52 -6.91 105.84
N LEU A 129 -99.31 -7.73 104.81
CA LEU A 129 -99.93 -7.60 103.50
C LEU A 129 -101.45 -7.81 103.47
N LYS A 130 -102.07 -7.14 102.50
CA LYS A 130 -103.50 -7.22 102.18
C LYS A 130 -103.68 -7.92 100.84
N ASP A 131 -104.83 -8.57 100.66
CA ASP A 131 -105.17 -9.31 99.43
C ASP A 131 -104.11 -10.37 99.06
N ILE A 132 -103.74 -11.21 100.05
CA ILE A 132 -102.71 -12.25 99.91
C ILE A 132 -103.22 -13.42 99.05
N GLU A 133 -102.44 -13.78 98.02
CA GLU A 133 -102.70 -14.86 97.07
C GLU A 133 -101.47 -15.77 96.93
N ASN A 134 -101.64 -17.11 96.87
CA ASN A 134 -100.59 -18.02 96.42
C ASN A 134 -100.40 -17.83 94.90
N VAL A 135 -99.16 -17.62 94.45
CA VAL A 135 -98.84 -17.35 93.03
C VAL A 135 -98.23 -18.55 92.30
N LYS A 136 -97.86 -19.62 93.00
CA LYS A 136 -97.14 -20.77 92.42
C LYS A 136 -97.38 -22.07 93.20
N GLY A 137 -98.63 -22.52 93.21
CA GLY A 137 -99.02 -23.83 93.72
C GLY A 137 -100.48 -23.85 94.19
N ASP A 138 -100.86 -24.90 94.92
CA ASP A 138 -102.21 -25.11 95.49
C ASP A 138 -102.21 -25.03 97.03
N GLU A 139 -101.08 -24.69 97.64
CA GLU A 139 -100.85 -24.60 99.10
C GLU A 139 -101.75 -23.54 99.74
N THR A 140 -102.23 -23.84 100.95
CA THR A 140 -103.18 -22.98 101.68
C THR A 140 -102.59 -22.43 102.97
N PHE A 141 -102.97 -21.21 103.32
CA PHE A 141 -102.52 -20.53 104.53
C PHE A 141 -103.65 -20.22 105.52
N LYS A 142 -103.24 -19.88 106.73
CA LYS A 142 -104.04 -19.16 107.73
C LYS A 142 -103.28 -17.93 108.16
N GLN A 143 -104.00 -16.85 108.46
CA GLN A 143 -103.45 -15.60 108.97
C GLN A 143 -104.08 -15.29 110.33
N ASP A 144 -103.27 -14.96 111.33
CA ASP A 144 -103.70 -14.50 112.66
C ASP A 144 -102.83 -13.31 113.08
N GLY A 145 -103.42 -12.11 113.08
CA GLY A 145 -102.65 -10.86 113.10
C GLY A 145 -101.74 -10.75 111.87
N SER A 146 -100.46 -10.42 112.09
CA SER A 146 -99.42 -10.47 111.05
C SER A 146 -98.83 -11.87 110.84
N LYS A 147 -99.19 -12.89 111.63
CA LYS A 147 -98.60 -14.23 111.46
C LYS A 147 -99.31 -15.02 110.37
N LEU A 148 -98.54 -15.51 109.40
CA LEU A 148 -98.95 -16.50 108.42
C LEU A 148 -98.53 -17.92 108.85
N THR A 149 -99.33 -18.91 108.49
CA THR A 149 -98.96 -20.33 108.60
C THR A 149 -99.45 -21.08 107.37
N TRP A 150 -98.49 -21.49 106.55
CA TRP A 150 -98.69 -22.21 105.30
C TRP A 150 -98.67 -23.72 105.53
N GLN A 151 -99.56 -24.46 104.87
CA GLN A 151 -99.45 -25.90 104.71
C GLN A 151 -98.61 -26.14 103.45
N ALA A 152 -97.36 -26.51 103.63
CA ALA A 152 -96.34 -26.51 102.57
C ALA A 152 -96.03 -27.92 102.04
N ASP A 153 -96.29 -28.97 102.82
CA ASP A 153 -96.08 -30.39 102.43
C ASP A 153 -94.68 -30.68 101.82
N GLY A 154 -93.66 -29.92 102.25
CA GLY A 154 -92.27 -29.99 101.76
C GLY A 154 -91.91 -29.05 100.60
N ASN A 155 -92.86 -28.33 100.01
CA ASN A 155 -92.62 -27.35 98.95
C ASN A 155 -92.13 -25.99 99.50
N ASP A 156 -91.44 -25.23 98.65
CA ASP A 156 -91.33 -23.77 98.78
C ASP A 156 -92.72 -23.11 98.66
N ILE A 157 -92.94 -22.01 99.37
CA ILE A 157 -94.15 -21.19 99.23
C ILE A 157 -93.82 -19.94 98.42
N TYR A 158 -94.69 -19.58 97.48
CA TYR A 158 -94.64 -18.29 96.79
C TYR A 158 -95.99 -17.61 96.92
N TYR A 159 -96.02 -16.43 97.52
CA TYR A 159 -97.25 -15.64 97.65
C TYR A 159 -97.03 -14.19 97.25
N GLN A 160 -98.11 -13.49 96.91
CA GLN A 160 -98.09 -12.05 96.70
C GLN A 160 -99.16 -11.38 97.55
N GLY A 161 -98.99 -10.09 97.82
CA GLY A 161 -100.02 -9.24 98.39
C GLY A 161 -99.77 -7.77 98.05
N THR A 162 -100.59 -6.89 98.59
CA THR A 162 -100.45 -5.44 98.44
C THR A 162 -100.14 -4.78 99.77
N SER A 163 -99.23 -3.80 99.74
CA SER A 163 -98.85 -3.02 100.92
C SER A 163 -99.32 -1.57 100.78
N THR A 164 -99.47 -0.92 101.93
CA THR A 164 -99.65 0.53 102.06
C THR A 164 -98.66 1.12 103.07
N LYS A 165 -97.57 0.39 103.35
CA LYS A 165 -96.37 0.88 104.03
C LYS A 165 -95.61 1.80 103.07
N GLU A 166 -94.79 2.70 103.60
CA GLU A 166 -93.92 3.59 102.83
C GLU A 166 -92.60 2.88 102.53
N THR A 167 -92.04 3.09 101.33
CA THR A 167 -90.83 2.41 100.88
C THR A 167 -89.56 3.03 101.50
N PRO A 168 -88.52 2.21 101.79
CA PRO A 168 -87.33 2.70 102.48
C PRO A 168 -86.45 3.60 101.61
N VAL A 169 -86.58 3.52 100.28
CA VAL A 169 -86.04 4.52 99.35
C VAL A 169 -87.14 4.93 98.39
N SER A 170 -87.53 6.20 98.44
CA SER A 170 -88.47 6.81 97.51
C SER A 170 -87.71 7.45 96.33
N GLN A 171 -88.36 7.51 95.16
CA GLN A 171 -87.77 7.99 93.91
C GLN A 171 -88.57 9.16 93.34
N THR A 172 -87.86 10.21 92.90
CA THR A 172 -88.42 11.29 92.07
C THR A 172 -87.68 11.33 90.74
N ILE A 173 -88.41 11.38 89.62
CA ILE A 173 -87.83 11.64 88.29
C ILE A 173 -88.15 13.07 87.85
N THR A 174 -87.09 13.85 87.64
CA THR A 174 -87.15 15.21 87.10
C THR A 174 -86.70 15.20 85.64
N TYR A 175 -87.49 15.83 84.76
CA TYR A 175 -87.19 15.94 83.33
C TYR A 175 -86.90 17.39 82.96
N SER A 176 -85.90 17.62 82.10
CA SER A 176 -85.65 18.95 81.53
C SER A 176 -85.27 18.88 80.05
N LEU A 177 -85.67 19.91 79.29
CA LEU A 177 -85.35 20.10 77.88
C LEU A 177 -84.62 21.43 77.70
N ASP A 178 -83.48 21.40 77.01
CA ASP A 178 -82.56 22.54 76.81
C ASP A 178 -82.24 23.29 78.12
N GLY A 179 -82.09 22.55 79.22
CA GLY A 179 -81.79 23.07 80.56
C GLY A 179 -82.97 23.72 81.29
N LYS A 180 -84.22 23.44 80.89
CA LYS A 180 -85.44 23.88 81.60
C LYS A 180 -86.28 22.68 82.00
N GLU A 181 -86.67 22.62 83.27
CA GLU A 181 -87.59 21.63 83.80
C GLU A 181 -88.93 21.65 83.03
N VAL A 182 -89.43 20.48 82.66
CA VAL A 182 -90.68 20.27 81.92
C VAL A 182 -91.40 19.03 82.45
N LYS A 183 -92.73 18.98 82.29
CA LYS A 183 -93.49 17.78 82.64
C LYS A 183 -93.30 16.65 81.61
N PRO A 184 -93.44 15.38 82.00
CA PRO A 184 -93.36 14.25 81.07
C PRO A 184 -94.29 14.39 79.86
N GLU A 185 -95.53 14.83 80.06
CA GLU A 185 -96.54 14.96 78.99
C GLU A 185 -96.23 16.12 78.04
N GLU A 186 -95.49 17.13 78.51
CA GLU A 186 -95.07 18.29 77.73
C GLU A 186 -93.76 18.02 76.94
N LEU A 187 -93.00 17.00 77.35
CA LEU A 187 -91.75 16.54 76.72
C LEU A 187 -91.98 15.51 75.58
N ALA A 188 -93.09 14.79 75.60
CA ALA A 188 -93.45 13.82 74.56
C ALA A 188 -93.41 14.45 73.14
N GLY A 189 -92.69 13.79 72.22
CA GLY A 189 -92.52 14.24 70.84
C GLY A 189 -91.73 15.54 70.66
N LYS A 190 -90.97 16.00 71.66
CA LYS A 190 -90.05 17.15 71.52
C LYS A 190 -88.66 16.71 71.06
N SER A 191 -87.92 17.65 70.45
CA SER A 191 -86.51 17.48 70.11
C SER A 191 -85.68 18.56 70.78
N GLY A 192 -84.45 18.25 71.16
CA GLY A 192 -83.53 19.13 71.89
C GLY A 192 -82.57 18.33 72.77
N LYS A 193 -81.85 19.00 73.68
CA LYS A 193 -81.05 18.29 74.67
C LYS A 193 -81.90 17.98 75.89
N VAL A 194 -82.15 16.69 76.15
CA VAL A 194 -82.88 16.21 77.32
C VAL A 194 -81.92 15.84 78.45
N THR A 195 -82.30 16.18 79.68
CA THR A 195 -81.72 15.61 80.90
C THR A 195 -82.84 14.95 81.71
N ILE A 196 -82.64 13.69 82.07
CA ILE A 196 -83.52 12.89 82.94
C ILE A 196 -82.74 12.61 84.22
N ARG A 197 -83.26 13.06 85.36
CA ARG A 197 -82.59 12.96 86.67
C ARG A 197 -83.44 12.15 87.63
N PHE A 198 -82.82 11.18 88.27
CA PHE A 198 -83.41 10.26 89.24
C PHE A 198 -82.82 10.59 90.61
N ASP A 199 -83.58 11.31 91.43
CA ASP A 199 -83.21 11.65 92.80
C ASP A 199 -83.84 10.63 93.76
N TYR A 200 -83.03 10.15 94.71
CA TYR A 200 -83.43 9.12 95.67
C TYR A 200 -83.40 9.66 97.08
N THR A 201 -84.50 9.47 97.82
CA THR A 201 -84.58 9.84 99.24
C THR A 201 -84.64 8.57 100.08
N ASN A 202 -83.58 8.34 100.86
CA ASN A 202 -83.53 7.25 101.84
C ASN A 202 -84.34 7.66 103.08
N ASN A 203 -85.35 6.86 103.40
CA ASN A 203 -86.32 7.10 104.47
C ASN A 203 -86.02 6.27 105.73
N GLU A 204 -84.99 5.40 105.70
CA GLU A 204 -84.74 4.37 106.70
C GLU A 204 -83.44 4.64 107.48
N THR A 205 -83.52 4.77 108.80
CA THR A 205 -82.40 5.18 109.67
C THR A 205 -82.29 4.32 110.92
N VAL A 206 -81.06 4.00 111.31
CA VAL A 206 -80.72 3.22 112.52
C VAL A 206 -79.82 4.06 113.43
N LYS A 207 -79.99 3.93 114.75
CA LYS A 207 -79.12 4.58 115.74
C LYS A 207 -78.09 3.57 116.24
N THR A 208 -76.81 3.87 116.06
CA THR A 208 -75.69 2.99 116.41
C THR A 208 -74.58 3.77 117.13
N LYS A 209 -73.50 3.10 117.51
CA LYS A 209 -72.34 3.71 118.17
C LYS A 209 -71.12 3.81 117.28
N ILE A 210 -70.57 5.02 117.19
CA ILE A 210 -69.39 5.40 116.42
C ILE A 210 -68.51 6.25 117.34
N ASP A 211 -67.22 5.91 117.50
CA ASP A 211 -66.30 6.59 118.43
C ASP A 211 -66.96 6.87 119.81
N GLY A 212 -67.62 5.84 120.35
CA GLY A 212 -68.35 5.87 121.63
C GLY A 212 -69.61 6.75 121.72
N LYS A 213 -69.96 7.52 120.68
CA LYS A 213 -71.15 8.39 120.61
C LYS A 213 -72.32 7.66 119.95
N GLU A 214 -73.57 7.98 120.32
CA GLU A 214 -74.75 7.52 119.58
C GLU A 214 -75.06 8.52 118.46
N GLU A 215 -75.01 8.03 117.22
CA GLU A 215 -75.30 8.79 116.00
C GLU A 215 -76.39 8.05 115.19
N GLU A 216 -77.14 8.80 114.39
CA GLU A 216 -78.26 8.30 113.57
C GLU A 216 -77.79 8.25 112.12
N ILE A 217 -77.65 7.04 111.59
CA ILE A 217 -77.14 6.77 110.24
C ILE A 217 -78.23 6.13 109.37
N TYR A 218 -78.09 6.26 108.06
CA TYR A 218 -79.01 5.64 107.11
C TYR A 218 -78.69 4.14 106.95
N VAL A 219 -79.72 3.33 106.72
CA VAL A 219 -79.52 1.96 106.22
C VAL A 219 -78.91 2.06 104.81
N PRO A 220 -77.76 1.43 104.54
CA PRO A 220 -77.08 1.60 103.26
C PRO A 220 -77.85 0.89 102.14
N PHE A 221 -78.58 1.65 101.33
CA PHE A 221 -79.25 1.16 100.13
C PHE A 221 -78.51 1.57 98.85
N ALA A 222 -78.54 0.70 97.86
CA ALA A 222 -78.09 0.97 96.49
C ALA A 222 -79.29 0.98 95.55
N ALA A 223 -79.50 2.10 94.86
CA ALA A 223 -80.54 2.27 93.84
C ALA A 223 -79.90 2.21 92.44
N ILE A 224 -80.21 1.15 91.69
CA ILE A 224 -79.67 0.90 90.34
C ILE A 224 -80.77 1.19 89.31
N SER A 225 -80.60 2.27 88.55
CA SER A 225 -81.59 2.82 87.61
C SER A 225 -81.32 2.30 86.19
N GLY A 226 -82.27 1.57 85.60
CA GLY A 226 -82.20 1.06 84.24
C GLY A 226 -83.27 1.68 83.32
N MET A 227 -82.85 2.14 82.13
CA MET A 227 -83.77 2.58 81.06
C MET A 227 -83.25 2.18 79.68
N VAL A 228 -84.16 1.94 78.74
CA VAL A 228 -83.84 1.72 77.33
C VAL A 228 -84.17 2.98 76.55
N LEU A 229 -83.16 3.57 75.93
CA LEU A 229 -83.30 4.65 74.97
C LEU A 229 -83.23 4.06 73.56
N ASP A 230 -84.15 4.43 72.68
CA ASP A 230 -84.17 3.95 71.28
C ASP A 230 -83.24 4.78 70.37
N ASP A 231 -83.32 4.54 69.06
CA ASP A 231 -82.52 5.20 68.03
C ASP A 231 -82.85 6.69 67.84
N SER A 232 -83.82 7.25 68.57
CA SER A 232 -84.05 8.70 68.65
C SER A 232 -83.07 9.44 69.58
N PHE A 233 -82.35 8.73 70.44
CA PHE A 233 -81.43 9.31 71.43
C PHE A 233 -79.95 9.17 70.99
N SER A 234 -79.26 10.31 70.94
CA SER A 234 -77.85 10.42 70.56
C SER A 234 -77.04 11.12 71.65
N ASN A 235 -75.70 11.03 71.57
CA ASN A 235 -74.76 11.64 72.53
C ASN A 235 -75.03 11.30 74.01
N VAL A 236 -75.66 10.14 74.28
CA VAL A 236 -76.09 9.70 75.60
C VAL A 236 -74.91 9.62 76.56
N LYS A 237 -75.06 10.23 77.73
CA LYS A 237 -74.13 10.16 78.88
C LYS A 237 -74.94 9.93 80.16
N VAL A 238 -74.34 9.23 81.12
CA VAL A 238 -74.84 9.08 82.49
C VAL A 238 -73.73 9.49 83.45
N THR A 239 -74.06 10.17 84.55
CA THR A 239 -73.08 10.69 85.52
C THR A 239 -72.35 9.55 86.25
N ASN A 240 -73.11 8.60 86.80
CA ASN A 240 -72.61 7.57 87.70
C ASN A 240 -73.12 6.20 87.21
N GLY A 241 -72.62 5.77 86.06
CA GLY A 241 -73.17 4.62 85.35
C GLY A 241 -72.46 4.28 84.04
N LYS A 242 -73.12 3.47 83.22
CA LYS A 242 -72.63 2.99 81.93
C LYS A 242 -73.73 3.05 80.88
N VAL A 243 -73.40 3.58 79.71
CA VAL A 243 -74.21 3.43 78.49
C VAL A 243 -73.71 2.19 77.75
N ILE A 244 -74.65 1.29 77.42
CA ILE A 244 -74.40 0.03 76.70
C ILE A 244 -75.24 0.08 75.42
N SER A 245 -74.59 0.27 74.27
CA SER A 245 -75.27 0.23 72.97
C SER A 245 -75.35 -1.21 72.47
N ASP A 246 -76.55 -1.69 72.13
CA ASP A 246 -76.74 -3.03 71.55
C ASP A 246 -76.63 -3.05 70.00
N GLY A 247 -76.40 -1.89 69.40
CA GLY A 247 -76.34 -1.67 67.96
C GLY A 247 -77.62 -1.12 67.33
N LYS A 248 -78.74 -1.06 68.07
CA LYS A 248 -79.93 -0.28 67.71
C LYS A 248 -80.39 0.65 68.84
N ASN A 249 -80.41 0.14 70.07
CA ASN A 249 -80.86 0.86 71.25
C ASN A 249 -79.67 1.12 72.20
N ASN A 250 -79.79 2.12 73.06
CA ASN A 250 -78.84 2.44 74.12
C ASN A 250 -79.47 2.11 75.47
N ILE A 251 -79.03 1.03 76.10
CA ILE A 251 -79.38 0.70 77.47
C ILE A 251 -78.52 1.55 78.39
N VAL A 252 -79.13 2.31 79.29
CA VAL A 252 -78.42 3.11 80.29
C VAL A 252 -78.68 2.48 81.66
N VAL A 253 -77.60 2.17 82.38
CA VAL A 253 -77.64 1.71 83.77
C VAL A 253 -76.80 2.67 84.61
N GLY A 254 -77.40 3.30 85.61
CA GLY A 254 -76.70 4.12 86.62
C GLY A 254 -76.96 3.63 88.03
N TYR A 255 -76.15 4.07 88.99
CA TYR A 255 -76.33 3.72 90.41
C TYR A 255 -76.20 4.94 91.33
N ALA A 256 -76.93 4.90 92.44
CA ALA A 256 -76.84 5.83 93.55
C ALA A 256 -76.83 5.09 94.89
N LEU A 257 -76.26 5.72 95.93
CA LEU A 257 -76.09 5.21 97.29
C LEU A 257 -76.67 6.22 98.31
N PRO A 258 -77.98 6.51 98.27
CA PRO A 258 -78.59 7.62 98.99
C PRO A 258 -78.43 7.49 100.52
N GLY A 259 -77.92 8.54 101.17
CA GLY A 259 -77.65 8.58 102.61
C GLY A 259 -76.27 8.06 103.03
N LEU A 260 -75.44 7.59 102.09
CA LEU A 260 -74.15 6.98 102.42
C LEU A 260 -73.06 8.01 102.80
N LYS A 261 -73.03 9.19 102.17
CA LYS A 261 -72.11 10.29 102.54
C LYS A 261 -72.37 10.73 103.98
N GLU A 262 -73.63 10.99 104.28
CA GLU A 262 -74.12 11.46 105.57
C GLU A 262 -73.86 10.43 106.68
N SER A 263 -73.88 9.14 106.36
CA SER A 263 -73.60 8.05 107.30
C SER A 263 -72.09 7.84 107.55
N LEU A 264 -71.25 8.21 106.58
CA LEU A 264 -69.80 8.12 106.67
C LEU A 264 -69.12 9.43 107.13
N ASP A 265 -69.86 10.54 107.23
CA ASP A 265 -69.38 11.86 107.67
C ASP A 265 -68.24 12.39 106.78
N VAL A 266 -68.44 12.32 105.46
CA VAL A 266 -67.48 12.73 104.41
C VAL A 266 -68.13 13.64 103.37
N ASP A 267 -67.41 14.70 102.99
CA ASP A 267 -67.79 15.63 101.92
C ASP A 267 -67.12 15.26 100.58
N ASP A 268 -67.66 15.74 99.46
CA ASP A 268 -67.05 15.55 98.12
C ASP A 268 -65.67 16.26 97.99
N SER A 269 -65.23 17.04 98.98
CA SER A 269 -63.89 17.62 99.07
C SER A 269 -62.85 16.74 99.79
N ASP A 270 -63.27 15.66 100.43
CA ASP A 270 -62.36 14.72 101.13
C ASP A 270 -61.78 13.66 100.16
N PHE A 271 -62.22 13.68 98.90
CA PHE A 271 -61.76 12.84 97.80
C PHE A 271 -61.03 13.67 96.75
N ASP A 272 -59.88 13.19 96.27
CA ASP A 272 -59.06 13.91 95.29
C ASP A 272 -59.33 13.41 93.85
N GLY A 273 -59.70 14.32 92.95
CA GLY A 273 -60.03 14.05 91.54
C GLY A 273 -61.53 13.81 91.24
N ASP A 274 -61.83 13.11 90.13
CA ASP A 274 -63.20 12.80 89.66
C ASP A 274 -63.90 11.71 90.51
N VAL A 275 -63.69 11.71 91.82
CA VAL A 275 -64.12 10.66 92.76
C VAL A 275 -65.17 11.21 93.71
N SER A 276 -66.41 10.77 93.57
CA SER A 276 -67.54 11.13 94.45
C SER A 276 -68.44 9.93 94.72
N ILE A 277 -69.07 9.91 95.89
CA ILE A 277 -70.18 9.00 96.18
C ILE A 277 -71.42 9.56 95.44
N PRO A 278 -72.19 8.74 94.70
CA PRO A 278 -73.33 9.24 93.93
C PRO A 278 -74.64 9.14 94.69
N ASP A 279 -75.34 10.26 94.88
CA ASP A 279 -76.61 10.32 95.61
C ASP A 279 -77.83 10.31 94.66
N TYR A 280 -77.58 10.52 93.35
CA TYR A 280 -78.57 10.58 92.28
C TYR A 280 -78.01 9.98 90.98
N VAL A 281 -78.89 9.64 90.03
CA VAL A 281 -78.49 9.23 88.68
C VAL A 281 -79.01 10.25 87.67
N GLU A 282 -78.12 10.89 86.91
CA GLU A 282 -78.51 11.83 85.86
C GLU A 282 -78.05 11.33 84.48
N VAL A 283 -78.98 11.34 83.52
CA VAL A 283 -78.76 10.94 82.12
C VAL A 283 -79.02 12.13 81.21
N THR A 284 -78.04 12.47 80.37
CA THR A 284 -78.14 13.56 79.39
C THR A 284 -78.00 13.01 77.97
N ALA A 285 -78.84 13.47 77.04
CA ALA A 285 -78.83 13.02 75.64
C ALA A 285 -79.37 14.12 74.71
N ASP A 286 -78.97 14.08 73.44
CA ASP A 286 -79.58 14.88 72.38
C ASP A 286 -80.62 14.00 71.66
N VAL A 287 -81.90 14.40 71.68
CA VAL A 287 -83.04 13.57 71.25
C VAL A 287 -83.85 14.22 70.12
N GLU A 288 -84.36 13.41 69.19
CA GLU A 288 -85.35 13.82 68.18
C GLU A 288 -86.71 13.13 68.41
N ASN A 289 -87.78 13.88 68.66
CA ASN A 289 -89.13 13.33 68.90
C ASN A 289 -89.19 12.34 70.09
N PHE A 290 -88.83 12.83 71.28
CA PHE A 290 -88.69 12.07 72.53
C PHE A 290 -89.86 11.09 72.81
N SER A 291 -89.49 9.84 73.06
CA SER A 291 -90.33 8.75 73.55
C SER A 291 -89.49 7.91 74.52
N LEU A 292 -89.93 7.76 75.76
CA LEU A 292 -89.26 6.93 76.77
C LEU A 292 -90.10 5.69 77.08
N SER A 293 -89.46 4.51 77.15
CA SER A 293 -90.11 3.29 77.64
C SER A 293 -90.35 3.34 79.14
N THR A 294 -90.98 2.30 79.69
CA THR A 294 -90.95 1.98 81.13
C THR A 294 -89.50 2.10 81.64
N THR A 295 -89.27 2.82 82.75
CA THR A 295 -87.98 2.78 83.45
C THR A 295 -88.08 1.87 84.66
N MET A 296 -86.96 1.25 85.06
CA MET A 296 -86.93 0.30 86.16
C MET A 296 -85.74 0.57 87.07
N THR A 297 -86.01 0.92 88.33
CA THR A 297 -84.98 0.99 89.38
C THR A 297 -85.07 -0.25 90.24
N VAL A 298 -83.93 -0.89 90.50
CA VAL A 298 -83.81 -1.90 91.55
C VAL A 298 -83.13 -1.26 92.76
N VAL A 299 -83.81 -1.21 93.90
CA VAL A 299 -83.21 -0.82 95.18
C VAL A 299 -82.94 -2.06 96.01
N MET A 300 -81.73 -2.19 96.54
CA MET A 300 -81.30 -3.32 97.36
C MET A 300 -80.36 -2.86 98.49
N ASN A 301 -80.21 -3.69 99.50
CA ASN A 301 -79.27 -3.46 100.60
C ASN A 301 -77.81 -3.50 100.08
N ALA A 302 -76.99 -2.51 100.45
CA ALA A 302 -75.69 -2.25 99.84
C ALA A 302 -74.48 -2.84 100.62
N THR A 303 -74.65 -3.40 101.82
CA THR A 303 -73.55 -3.95 102.64
C THR A 303 -72.66 -4.92 101.84
N ASN A 304 -73.26 -5.78 101.01
CA ASN A 304 -72.57 -6.76 100.16
C ASN A 304 -71.69 -6.15 99.04
N PHE A 305 -71.81 -4.85 98.76
CA PHE A 305 -70.95 -4.11 97.82
C PHE A 305 -69.82 -3.35 98.53
N ILE A 306 -69.95 -3.09 99.83
CA ILE A 306 -69.00 -2.32 100.63
C ILE A 306 -67.96 -3.27 101.26
N SER A 307 -68.37 -4.43 101.79
CA SER A 307 -67.47 -5.48 102.32
C SER A 307 -67.51 -6.74 101.45
N LYS A 308 -66.52 -6.93 100.56
CA LYS A 308 -66.52 -8.08 99.62
C LYS A 308 -65.82 -9.34 100.15
N ASP A 309 -64.88 -9.19 101.07
CA ASP A 309 -64.15 -10.28 101.73
C ASP A 309 -64.13 -10.00 103.24
N GLY A 310 -64.40 -11.03 104.06
CA GLY A 310 -64.30 -10.94 105.53
C GLY A 310 -62.89 -11.22 106.04
N ASP A 311 -62.57 -10.70 107.23
CA ASP A 311 -61.22 -10.62 107.84
C ASP A 311 -60.19 -9.82 107.01
N ALA A 312 -60.05 -8.52 107.34
CA ALA A 312 -59.00 -7.65 106.85
C ALA A 312 -58.11 -7.17 108.01
N ASP A 313 -56.95 -7.81 108.20
CA ASP A 313 -55.92 -7.39 109.16
C ASP A 313 -55.04 -6.29 108.53
N LEU A 314 -55.12 -5.08 109.06
CA LEU A 314 -54.57 -3.86 108.44
C LEU A 314 -53.13 -3.52 108.88
N SER A 315 -52.37 -4.50 109.38
CA SER A 315 -51.09 -4.28 110.08
C SER A 315 -49.80 -4.32 109.22
N GLU A 316 -49.86 -4.54 107.89
CA GLU A 316 -48.67 -4.66 107.01
C GLU A 316 -48.49 -3.51 105.97
N VAL A 317 -48.80 -2.25 106.30
CA VAL A 317 -48.70 -1.12 105.34
C VAL A 317 -47.26 -0.61 105.15
N ASP A 318 -46.45 -0.58 106.21
CA ASP A 318 -45.12 0.08 106.26
C ASP A 318 -44.10 -0.55 105.28
N ASP A 319 -43.99 -1.88 105.32
CA ASP A 319 -43.10 -2.74 104.50
C ASP A 319 -43.21 -2.53 102.97
N MET A 320 -44.27 -1.88 102.49
CA MET A 320 -44.52 -1.66 101.06
C MET A 320 -43.84 -0.40 100.49
N LEU A 321 -43.54 0.61 101.32
CA LEU A 321 -42.94 1.87 100.85
C LEU A 321 -41.44 1.70 100.54
N ASP A 322 -40.67 1.08 101.43
CA ASP A 322 -39.23 0.80 101.24
C ASP A 322 -38.92 0.07 99.91
N THR A 323 -39.82 -0.81 99.47
CA THR A 323 -39.64 -1.60 98.23
C THR A 323 -39.80 -0.75 96.96
N LEU A 324 -40.42 0.44 97.04
CA LEU A 324 -40.66 1.32 95.90
C LEU A 324 -39.41 2.14 95.55
N THR A 325 -38.72 2.69 96.55
CA THR A 325 -37.49 3.48 96.38
C THR A 325 -36.37 2.63 95.75
N ASP A 326 -36.15 1.44 96.29
CA ASP A 326 -35.12 0.46 95.88
C ASP A 326 -35.22 0.05 94.39
N ALA A 327 -36.40 0.21 93.78
CA ALA A 327 -36.68 -0.07 92.37
C ALA A 327 -36.38 1.11 91.44
N THR A 328 -36.43 2.35 91.94
CA THR A 328 -36.25 3.58 91.15
C THR A 328 -34.78 3.94 90.98
N ASP A 329 -33.95 3.73 92.01
CA ASP A 329 -32.48 3.83 91.90
C ASP A 329 -31.92 2.89 90.80
N GLN A 330 -32.41 1.65 90.74
CA GLN A 330 -32.04 0.69 89.69
C GLN A 330 -32.48 1.11 88.27
N LEU A 331 -33.48 1.99 88.15
CA LEU A 331 -33.92 2.55 86.87
C LEU A 331 -33.05 3.75 86.47
N LYS A 332 -32.66 4.58 87.45
CA LYS A 332 -31.75 5.71 87.32
C LYS A 332 -30.36 5.25 86.81
N ASP A 333 -29.72 4.31 87.50
CA ASP A 333 -28.44 3.71 87.09
C ASP A 333 -28.51 3.15 85.65
N GLY A 334 -29.54 2.36 85.33
CA GLY A 334 -29.71 1.73 84.02
C GLY A 334 -29.96 2.73 82.87
N SER A 335 -30.44 3.94 83.17
CA SER A 335 -30.58 5.01 82.19
C SER A 335 -29.27 5.76 81.93
N GLY A 336 -28.42 5.93 82.96
CA GLY A 336 -27.06 6.44 82.82
C GLY A 336 -26.17 5.51 81.98
N GLU A 337 -26.20 4.19 82.26
CA GLU A 337 -25.47 3.19 81.46
C GLU A 337 -25.86 3.21 79.97
N LEU A 338 -27.13 3.53 79.66
CA LEU A 338 -27.60 3.68 78.28
C LEU A 338 -26.99 4.91 77.60
N ALA A 339 -26.96 6.06 78.27
CA ALA A 339 -26.42 7.30 77.72
C ALA A 339 -24.91 7.19 77.43
N ASP A 340 -24.11 6.70 78.40
CA ASP A 340 -22.67 6.41 78.24
C ASP A 340 -22.42 5.42 77.08
N GLY A 341 -23.31 4.44 76.91
CA GLY A 341 -23.27 3.47 75.82
C GLY A 341 -23.47 4.10 74.44
N VAL A 342 -24.39 5.06 74.30
CA VAL A 342 -24.64 5.74 73.02
C VAL A 342 -23.55 6.79 72.72
N ASP A 343 -23.02 7.51 73.72
CA ASP A 343 -21.88 8.41 73.49
C ASP A 343 -20.60 7.64 73.10
N THR A 344 -20.41 6.44 73.64
CA THR A 344 -19.35 5.52 73.18
C THR A 344 -19.55 5.13 71.72
N LEU A 345 -20.79 4.86 71.28
CA LEU A 345 -21.13 4.59 69.88
C LEU A 345 -20.90 5.82 68.98
N LYS A 346 -21.31 7.02 69.43
CA LYS A 346 -21.12 8.32 68.75
C LYS A 346 -19.64 8.57 68.46
N SER A 347 -18.78 8.35 69.47
CA SER A 347 -17.32 8.43 69.36
C SER A 347 -16.75 7.42 68.35
N LYS A 348 -17.19 6.14 68.40
CA LYS A 348 -16.72 5.11 67.46
C LYS A 348 -17.22 5.28 66.03
N MET A 349 -18.38 5.89 65.82
CA MET A 349 -18.80 6.29 64.48
C MET A 349 -17.95 7.43 63.91
N GLY A 350 -17.42 8.33 64.75
CA GLY A 350 -16.39 9.29 64.37
C GLY A 350 -15.11 8.64 63.86
N GLU A 351 -14.55 7.66 64.59
CA GLU A 351 -13.39 6.88 64.13
C GLU A 351 -13.65 6.17 62.79
N PHE A 352 -14.87 5.65 62.59
CA PHE A 352 -15.28 5.00 61.34
C PHE A 352 -15.34 5.99 60.16
N LYS A 353 -15.85 7.22 60.37
CA LYS A 353 -15.86 8.29 59.37
C LYS A 353 -14.45 8.68 58.89
N ASP A 354 -13.49 8.82 59.79
CA ASP A 354 -12.10 9.10 59.42
C ASP A 354 -11.48 7.96 58.59
N GLY A 355 -11.86 6.70 58.89
CA GLY A 355 -11.54 5.53 58.07
C GLY A 355 -12.14 5.61 56.66
N VAL A 356 -13.42 5.99 56.54
CA VAL A 356 -14.10 6.16 55.24
C VAL A 356 -13.51 7.33 54.45
N GLY A 357 -13.16 8.45 55.09
CA GLY A 357 -12.46 9.57 54.47
C GLY A 357 -11.07 9.18 53.94
N THR A 358 -10.34 8.38 54.71
CA THR A 358 -9.04 7.81 54.28
C THR A 358 -9.20 6.89 53.06
N LEU A 359 -10.23 6.04 53.05
CA LEU A 359 -10.56 5.18 51.91
C LEU A 359 -10.92 6.01 50.66
N LYS A 360 -11.77 7.03 50.80
CA LYS A 360 -12.19 7.95 49.73
C LYS A 360 -10.98 8.66 49.09
N ASN A 361 -10.03 9.13 49.91
CA ASN A 361 -8.80 9.75 49.43
C ASN A 361 -7.88 8.75 48.70
N GLY A 362 -7.68 7.55 49.24
CA GLY A 362 -6.87 6.51 48.59
C GLY A 362 -7.45 6.03 47.25
N ILE A 363 -8.79 5.97 47.14
CA ILE A 363 -9.47 5.70 45.87
C ILE A 363 -9.26 6.86 44.88
N LYS A 364 -9.32 8.11 45.32
CA LYS A 364 -9.00 9.26 44.46
C LYS A 364 -7.58 9.20 43.91
N ASP A 365 -6.57 8.95 44.74
CA ASP A 365 -5.17 8.86 44.29
C ASP A 365 -5.00 7.73 43.25
N TYR A 366 -5.71 6.61 43.43
CA TYR A 366 -5.76 5.51 42.47
C TYR A 366 -6.48 5.90 41.15
N THR A 367 -7.53 6.72 41.20
CA THR A 367 -8.19 7.30 40.01
C THR A 367 -7.27 8.24 39.22
N ASP A 368 -6.57 9.14 39.91
CA ASP A 368 -5.64 10.09 39.28
C ASP A 368 -4.42 9.35 38.67
N GLY A 369 -3.91 8.32 39.36
CA GLY A 369 -2.87 7.42 38.84
C GLY A 369 -3.31 6.64 37.60
N ALA A 370 -4.52 6.07 37.60
CA ALA A 370 -5.09 5.40 36.43
C ALA A 370 -5.28 6.36 35.23
N SER A 371 -5.68 7.61 35.50
CA SER A 371 -5.85 8.66 34.49
C SER A 371 -4.50 9.08 33.87
N THR A 372 -3.45 9.14 34.69
CA THR A 372 -2.07 9.38 34.23
C THR A 372 -1.58 8.24 33.33
N LEU A 373 -1.82 6.99 33.73
CA LEU A 373 -1.50 5.80 32.92
C LEU A 373 -2.23 5.82 31.58
N SER A 374 -3.53 6.11 31.57
CA SER A 374 -4.35 6.23 30.35
C SER A 374 -3.80 7.30 29.39
N THR A 375 -3.36 8.44 29.93
CA THR A 375 -2.76 9.54 29.16
C THR A 375 -1.41 9.13 28.52
N GLY A 376 -0.56 8.42 29.28
CA GLY A 376 0.69 7.87 28.77
C GLY A 376 0.48 6.83 27.65
N ILE A 377 -0.53 5.97 27.80
CA ILE A 377 -0.93 5.00 26.75
C ILE A 377 -1.44 5.71 25.50
N GLY A 378 -2.22 6.79 25.64
CA GLY A 378 -2.65 7.63 24.52
C GLY A 378 -1.46 8.20 23.74
N THR A 379 -0.41 8.64 24.44
CA THR A 379 0.83 9.16 23.82
C THR A 379 1.60 8.05 23.09
N LEU A 380 1.75 6.88 23.72
CA LEU A 380 2.37 5.70 23.10
C LEU A 380 1.61 5.30 21.81
N LYS A 381 0.28 5.20 21.89
CA LYS A 381 -0.61 4.91 20.75
C LYS A 381 -0.38 5.91 19.61
N SER A 382 -0.33 7.22 19.88
CA SER A 382 -0.10 8.23 18.84
C SER A 382 1.26 8.07 18.14
N GLY A 383 2.31 7.68 18.87
CA GLY A 383 3.61 7.34 18.28
C GLY A 383 3.57 6.07 17.41
N VAL A 384 2.79 5.07 17.83
CA VAL A 384 2.61 3.81 17.08
C VAL A 384 1.75 3.99 15.84
N ASP A 385 0.66 4.77 15.91
CA ASP A 385 -0.14 5.18 14.75
C ASP A 385 0.74 5.94 13.72
N THR A 386 1.65 6.79 14.19
CA THR A 386 2.63 7.50 13.34
C THR A 386 3.63 6.55 12.67
N LEU A 387 4.13 5.55 13.40
CA LEU A 387 5.01 4.51 12.85
C LEU A 387 4.28 3.69 11.78
N ALA A 388 3.08 3.18 12.09
CA ALA A 388 2.27 2.39 11.16
C ALA A 388 1.95 3.17 9.87
N GLY A 389 1.59 4.45 9.97
CA GLY A 389 1.37 5.32 8.81
C GLY A 389 2.63 5.59 7.97
N SER A 390 3.83 5.49 8.55
CA SER A 390 5.10 5.77 7.87
C SER A 390 5.67 4.57 7.09
N VAL A 391 5.41 3.33 7.54
CA VAL A 391 5.98 2.12 6.91
C VAL A 391 5.51 1.90 5.45
N PRO A 392 4.24 2.15 5.07
CA PRO A 392 3.82 2.11 3.66
C PRO A 392 4.64 3.03 2.74
N THR A 393 5.05 4.20 3.23
CA THR A 393 5.93 5.12 2.47
C THR A 393 7.33 4.54 2.28
N LEU A 394 7.89 3.88 3.31
CA LEU A 394 9.15 3.14 3.20
C LEU A 394 9.03 1.99 2.18
N ILE A 395 7.98 1.17 2.24
CA ILE A 395 7.74 0.08 1.29
C ILE A 395 7.63 0.60 -0.16
N SER A 396 6.95 1.74 -0.35
CA SER A 396 6.84 2.41 -1.65
C SER A 396 8.19 2.90 -2.18
N GLY A 397 9.00 3.55 -1.34
CA GLY A 397 10.35 4.00 -1.69
C GLY A 397 11.33 2.86 -2.02
N VAL A 398 11.20 1.72 -1.32
CA VAL A 398 11.94 0.50 -1.65
C VAL A 398 11.47 -0.10 -2.99
N GLY A 399 10.19 0.08 -3.33
CA GLY A 399 9.63 -0.25 -4.65
C GLY A 399 10.26 0.55 -5.79
N THR A 400 10.25 1.88 -5.72
CA THR A 400 10.87 2.74 -6.74
C THR A 400 12.38 2.54 -6.84
N LEU A 401 13.07 2.25 -5.73
CA LEU A 401 14.49 1.86 -5.74
C LEU A 401 14.73 0.55 -6.51
N LYS A 402 13.82 -0.44 -6.38
CA LYS A 402 13.87 -1.69 -7.15
C LYS A 402 13.72 -1.44 -8.65
N ASP A 403 12.71 -0.69 -9.04
CA ASP A 403 12.42 -0.41 -10.45
C ASP A 403 13.55 0.41 -11.11
N GLY A 404 14.18 1.31 -10.35
CA GLY A 404 15.41 2.00 -10.74
C GLY A 404 16.60 1.05 -10.95
N SER A 405 16.85 0.15 -9.99
CA SER A 405 17.93 -0.86 -10.10
C SER A 405 17.74 -1.80 -11.29
N ALA A 406 16.52 -2.31 -11.48
CA ALA A 406 16.17 -3.17 -12.63
C ALA A 406 16.28 -2.44 -13.98
N SER A 407 16.00 -1.14 -14.01
CA SER A 407 16.19 -0.30 -15.21
C SER A 407 17.67 -0.07 -15.52
N ALA A 408 18.49 0.18 -14.49
CA ALA A 408 19.95 0.27 -14.63
C ALA A 408 20.57 -1.06 -15.09
N ALA A 409 20.11 -2.21 -14.58
CA ALA A 409 20.60 -3.53 -14.97
C ALA A 409 20.36 -3.84 -16.46
N LYS A 410 19.20 -3.43 -16.99
CA LYS A 410 18.91 -3.48 -18.44
C LYS A 410 19.88 -2.58 -19.23
N GLY A 411 20.13 -1.36 -18.76
CA GLY A 411 21.09 -0.45 -19.37
C GLY A 411 22.52 -1.00 -19.41
N ALA A 412 22.98 -1.61 -18.30
CA ALA A 412 24.27 -2.29 -18.22
C ALA A 412 24.36 -3.48 -19.19
N SER A 413 23.29 -4.27 -19.31
CA SER A 413 23.20 -5.36 -20.28
C SER A 413 23.30 -4.85 -21.74
N SER A 414 22.54 -3.83 -22.11
CA SER A 414 22.63 -3.23 -23.46
C SER A 414 24.01 -2.61 -23.74
N LEU A 415 24.67 -2.02 -22.74
CA LEU A 415 26.03 -1.50 -22.88
C LEU A 415 27.05 -2.64 -23.11
N LYS A 416 26.90 -3.77 -22.41
CA LYS A 416 27.71 -4.98 -22.61
C LYS A 416 27.56 -5.54 -24.02
N ASP A 417 26.33 -5.68 -24.52
CA ASP A 417 26.05 -6.18 -25.87
C ASP A 417 26.57 -5.22 -26.96
N GLY A 418 26.40 -3.91 -26.77
CA GLY A 418 26.96 -2.88 -27.64
C GLY A 418 28.49 -2.91 -27.69
N ALA A 419 29.14 -3.08 -26.54
CA ALA A 419 30.60 -3.24 -26.46
C ALA A 419 31.08 -4.55 -27.11
N GLY A 420 30.34 -5.65 -26.98
CA GLY A 420 30.60 -6.90 -27.70
C GLY A 420 30.50 -6.73 -29.23
N THR A 421 29.50 -5.98 -29.69
CA THR A 421 29.31 -5.64 -31.11
C THR A 421 30.45 -4.77 -31.64
N LEU A 422 30.85 -3.72 -30.90
CA LEU A 422 31.98 -2.87 -31.23
C LEU A 422 33.30 -3.66 -31.30
N LYS A 423 33.53 -4.57 -30.34
CA LYS A 423 34.69 -5.48 -30.33
C LYS A 423 34.74 -6.36 -31.58
N LYS A 424 33.58 -6.90 -32.02
CA LYS A 424 33.52 -7.67 -33.27
C LYS A 424 33.84 -6.80 -34.48
N GLY A 425 33.17 -5.66 -34.65
CA GLY A 425 33.38 -4.77 -35.79
C GLY A 425 34.83 -4.28 -35.89
N ALA A 426 35.47 -3.96 -34.76
CA ALA A 426 36.88 -3.59 -34.71
C ALA A 426 37.82 -4.76 -35.12
N LYS A 427 37.50 -6.00 -34.74
CA LYS A 427 38.22 -7.19 -35.21
C LYS A 427 38.02 -7.44 -36.71
N ASP A 428 36.82 -7.23 -37.23
CA ASP A 428 36.51 -7.35 -38.66
C ASP A 428 37.31 -6.31 -39.48
N VAL A 429 37.36 -5.05 -39.02
CA VAL A 429 38.19 -3.98 -39.63
C VAL A 429 39.68 -4.31 -39.57
N SER A 430 40.19 -4.80 -38.44
CA SER A 430 41.59 -5.22 -38.33
C SER A 430 41.91 -6.37 -39.29
N THR A 431 40.98 -7.30 -39.49
CA THR A 431 41.12 -8.40 -40.46
C THR A 431 41.16 -7.87 -41.89
N GLY A 432 40.23 -6.99 -42.28
CA GLY A 432 40.20 -6.36 -43.61
C GLY A 432 41.44 -5.52 -43.91
N ALA A 433 41.95 -4.79 -42.92
CA ALA A 433 43.19 -4.01 -43.03
C ALA A 433 44.44 -4.89 -43.21
N ASN A 434 44.49 -6.06 -42.56
CA ASN A 434 45.55 -7.05 -42.81
C ASN A 434 45.45 -7.65 -44.23
N THR A 435 44.25 -7.97 -44.72
CA THR A 435 44.03 -8.41 -46.11
C THR A 435 44.50 -7.36 -47.12
N LEU A 436 44.19 -6.08 -46.89
CA LEU A 436 44.69 -4.97 -47.71
C LEU A 436 46.23 -4.88 -47.68
N SER A 437 46.84 -5.00 -46.50
CA SER A 437 48.31 -5.00 -46.33
C SER A 437 48.99 -6.12 -47.14
N ASN A 438 48.34 -7.28 -47.26
CA ASN A 438 48.82 -8.40 -48.08
C ASN A 438 48.66 -8.12 -49.59
N GLY A 439 47.46 -7.77 -50.07
CA GLY A 439 47.25 -7.46 -51.50
C GLY A 439 48.12 -6.30 -52.00
N VAL A 440 48.44 -5.33 -51.12
CA VAL A 440 49.33 -4.21 -51.43
C VAL A 440 50.83 -4.62 -51.40
N LYS A 441 51.21 -5.64 -50.62
CA LYS A 441 52.53 -6.28 -50.74
C LYS A 441 52.68 -6.95 -52.13
N ASP A 442 51.63 -7.58 -52.63
CA ASP A 442 51.66 -8.25 -53.94
C ASP A 442 51.73 -7.22 -55.08
N LEU A 443 50.93 -6.14 -54.99
CA LEU A 443 51.03 -4.98 -55.88
C LEU A 443 52.44 -4.37 -55.89
N SER A 444 53.06 -4.16 -54.71
CA SER A 444 54.43 -3.67 -54.61
C SER A 444 55.45 -4.63 -55.23
N THR A 445 55.18 -5.94 -55.20
CA THR A 445 56.05 -6.95 -55.79
C THR A 445 55.95 -6.92 -57.32
N GLY A 446 54.73 -6.89 -57.87
CA GLY A 446 54.50 -6.76 -59.31
C GLY A 446 55.03 -5.43 -59.89
N ALA A 447 54.90 -4.34 -59.15
CA ALA A 447 55.48 -3.03 -59.53
C ALA A 447 57.03 -3.08 -59.60
N ASN A 448 57.68 -3.75 -58.65
CA ASN A 448 59.13 -3.98 -58.71
C ASN A 448 59.53 -4.85 -59.92
N THR A 449 58.77 -5.93 -60.22
CA THR A 449 59.01 -6.77 -61.40
C THR A 449 58.85 -5.98 -62.71
N LEU A 450 57.83 -5.13 -62.83
CA LEU A 450 57.63 -4.24 -63.98
C LEU A 450 58.79 -3.23 -64.12
N SER A 451 59.26 -2.68 -63.01
CA SER A 451 60.44 -1.79 -63.00
C SER A 451 61.74 -2.50 -63.40
N GLY A 452 61.84 -3.81 -63.15
CA GLY A 452 62.93 -4.67 -63.65
C GLY A 452 62.87 -4.81 -65.16
N GLY A 453 61.78 -5.37 -65.69
CA GLY A 453 61.61 -5.60 -67.13
C GLY A 453 61.65 -4.33 -67.98
N ALA A 454 61.23 -3.18 -67.44
CA ALA A 454 61.40 -1.88 -68.09
C ALA A 454 62.88 -1.42 -68.14
N SER A 455 63.71 -1.82 -67.17
CA SER A 455 65.16 -1.62 -67.21
C SER A 455 65.84 -2.52 -68.25
N ASP A 456 65.38 -3.76 -68.37
CA ASP A 456 65.89 -4.72 -69.36
C ASP A 456 65.54 -4.25 -70.78
N LEU A 457 64.31 -3.78 -70.99
CA LEU A 457 63.85 -3.19 -72.25
C LEU A 457 64.67 -1.95 -72.65
N SER A 458 64.98 -1.05 -71.72
CA SER A 458 65.88 0.08 -71.97
C SER A 458 67.24 -0.41 -72.44
N THR A 459 67.85 -1.35 -71.71
CA THR A 459 69.18 -1.89 -72.02
C THR A 459 69.22 -2.58 -73.39
N GLY A 460 68.15 -3.30 -73.77
CA GLY A 460 68.00 -3.89 -75.10
C GLY A 460 67.84 -2.84 -76.21
N ALA A 461 67.12 -1.75 -75.94
CA ALA A 461 66.95 -0.64 -76.87
C ALA A 461 68.25 0.18 -77.05
N ASP A 462 69.01 0.42 -75.98
CA ASP A 462 70.35 1.01 -76.03
C ASP A 462 71.31 0.14 -76.86
N THR A 463 71.24 -1.19 -76.69
CA THR A 463 72.02 -2.17 -77.48
C THR A 463 71.63 -2.13 -78.97
N LEU A 464 70.34 -2.02 -79.29
CA LEU A 464 69.86 -1.88 -80.67
C LEU A 464 70.31 -0.56 -81.30
N SER A 465 70.31 0.54 -80.54
CA SER A 465 70.80 1.86 -80.98
C SER A 465 72.30 1.85 -81.29
N ALA A 466 73.09 1.15 -80.47
CA ALA A 466 74.51 0.91 -80.73
C ALA A 466 74.72 0.06 -82.01
N GLY A 467 74.00 -1.05 -82.16
CA GLY A 467 74.07 -1.90 -83.36
C GLY A 467 73.65 -1.17 -84.65
N ALA A 468 72.61 -0.34 -84.58
CA ALA A 468 72.17 0.51 -85.69
C ALA A 468 73.20 1.59 -86.05
N THR A 469 73.96 2.10 -85.07
CA THR A 469 75.09 3.01 -85.32
C THR A 469 76.19 2.29 -86.14
N SER A 470 76.65 1.12 -85.67
CA SER A 470 77.67 0.32 -86.37
C SER A 470 77.26 -0.08 -87.79
N LEU A 471 75.96 -0.35 -88.01
CA LEU A 471 75.42 -0.63 -89.34
C LEU A 471 75.46 0.61 -90.25
N SER A 472 75.12 1.80 -89.72
CA SER A 472 75.20 3.06 -90.48
C SER A 472 76.65 3.39 -90.84
N ASP A 473 77.59 3.26 -89.89
CA ASP A 473 79.02 3.51 -90.12
C ASP A 473 79.62 2.54 -91.16
N GLY A 474 79.26 1.25 -91.09
CA GLY A 474 79.65 0.25 -92.08
C GLY A 474 79.06 0.52 -93.47
N ALA A 475 77.81 0.97 -93.54
CA ALA A 475 77.15 1.33 -94.79
C ALA A 475 77.73 2.62 -95.41
N ASN A 476 78.05 3.64 -94.61
CA ASN A 476 78.78 4.83 -95.05
C ASN A 476 80.18 4.47 -95.58
N THR A 477 80.86 3.52 -94.94
CA THR A 477 82.16 3.00 -95.39
C THR A 477 82.04 2.29 -96.74
N LEU A 478 81.02 1.43 -96.91
CA LEU A 478 80.73 0.75 -98.18
C LEU A 478 80.39 1.75 -99.30
N SER A 479 79.56 2.76 -99.01
CA SER A 479 79.21 3.81 -99.98
C SER A 479 80.46 4.57 -100.45
N SER A 480 81.35 4.94 -99.52
CA SER A 480 82.60 5.65 -99.82
C SER A 480 83.57 4.79 -100.65
N GLY A 481 83.66 3.50 -100.33
CA GLY A 481 84.47 2.54 -101.10
C GLY A 481 83.90 2.29 -102.50
N ALA A 482 82.57 2.20 -102.64
CA ALA A 482 81.91 2.03 -103.93
C ALA A 482 82.02 3.28 -104.83
N ALA A 483 81.95 4.48 -104.26
CA ALA A 483 82.25 5.73 -104.97
C ALA A 483 83.72 5.77 -105.43
N SER A 484 84.66 5.42 -104.55
CA SER A 484 86.10 5.34 -104.89
C SER A 484 86.37 4.33 -106.02
N LEU A 485 85.65 3.20 -106.03
CA LEU A 485 85.70 2.21 -107.10
C LEU A 485 85.11 2.76 -108.40
N ASN A 486 83.96 3.43 -108.35
CA ASN A 486 83.36 4.11 -109.51
C ASN A 486 84.37 5.09 -110.13
N ASP A 487 85.02 5.93 -109.34
CA ASP A 487 85.93 6.97 -109.86
C ASP A 487 87.17 6.36 -110.51
N GLY A 488 87.71 5.28 -109.92
CA GLY A 488 88.78 4.48 -110.53
C GLY A 488 88.34 3.80 -111.83
N VAL A 489 87.12 3.27 -111.88
CA VAL A 489 86.58 2.60 -113.09
C VAL A 489 86.22 3.61 -114.18
N GLN A 490 85.70 4.80 -113.86
CA GLN A 490 85.50 5.89 -114.83
C GLN A 490 86.83 6.43 -115.36
N SER A 491 87.88 6.46 -114.52
CA SER A 491 89.25 6.77 -114.95
C SER A 491 89.77 5.71 -115.93
N ILE A 492 89.53 4.42 -115.67
CA ILE A 492 89.83 3.33 -116.62
C ILE A 492 89.01 3.49 -117.90
N ALA A 493 87.71 3.73 -117.84
CA ALA A 493 86.86 3.92 -119.03
C ALA A 493 87.33 5.10 -119.90
N THR A 494 87.77 6.20 -119.27
CA THR A 494 88.32 7.37 -119.94
C THR A 494 89.66 7.04 -120.62
N ASN A 495 90.58 6.38 -119.91
CA ASN A 495 91.85 5.93 -120.49
C ASN A 495 91.65 4.88 -121.60
N MET A 496 90.62 4.03 -121.50
CA MET A 496 90.26 3.07 -122.55
C MET A 496 89.68 3.76 -123.78
N LYS A 497 88.88 4.82 -123.63
CA LYS A 497 88.42 5.65 -124.76
C LYS A 497 89.60 6.31 -125.48
N THR A 498 90.59 6.80 -124.74
CA THR A 498 91.87 7.28 -125.31
C THR A 498 92.64 6.16 -126.02
N LEU A 499 92.72 4.96 -125.44
CA LEU A 499 93.39 3.82 -126.07
C LEU A 499 92.66 3.30 -127.31
N VAL A 500 91.33 3.32 -127.34
CA VAL A 500 90.53 3.06 -128.55
C VAL A 500 90.87 4.08 -129.64
N SER A 501 90.91 5.38 -129.34
CA SER A 501 91.30 6.41 -130.31
C SER A 501 92.73 6.23 -130.83
N GLY A 502 93.68 5.89 -129.95
CA GLY A 502 95.06 5.61 -130.33
C GLY A 502 95.24 4.33 -131.16
N THR A 503 94.53 3.26 -130.81
CA THR A 503 94.59 1.97 -131.53
C THR A 503 93.83 2.02 -132.85
N GLN A 504 92.76 2.80 -132.95
CA GLN A 504 92.15 3.17 -134.23
C GLN A 504 93.15 3.93 -135.10
N SER A 505 93.84 4.95 -134.56
CA SER A 505 94.87 5.71 -135.30
C SER A 505 96.02 4.81 -135.81
N VAL A 506 96.43 3.81 -135.01
CA VAL A 506 97.41 2.78 -135.43
C VAL A 506 96.82 1.84 -136.49
N SER A 507 95.54 1.47 -136.39
CA SER A 507 94.85 0.65 -137.40
C SER A 507 94.71 1.39 -138.73
N ASP A 508 94.37 2.67 -138.70
CA ASP A 508 94.28 3.54 -139.88
C ASP A 508 95.66 3.74 -140.51
N GLY A 509 96.69 3.98 -139.69
CA GLY A 509 98.09 4.07 -140.13
C GLY A 509 98.63 2.76 -140.71
N ALA A 510 98.25 1.61 -140.14
CA ALA A 510 98.61 0.29 -140.66
C ALA A 510 97.88 -0.03 -141.97
N ALA A 511 96.61 0.38 -142.12
CA ALA A 511 95.88 0.28 -143.39
C ALA A 511 96.49 1.18 -144.47
N GLN A 512 96.89 2.41 -144.12
CA GLN A 512 97.64 3.31 -145.01
C GLN A 512 99.00 2.73 -145.40
N LEU A 513 99.75 2.14 -144.46
CA LEU A 513 101.01 1.46 -144.75
C LEU A 513 100.82 0.27 -145.69
N ASN A 514 99.80 -0.57 -145.45
CA ASN A 514 99.45 -1.69 -146.33
C ASN A 514 99.07 -1.22 -147.74
N THR A 515 98.34 -0.12 -147.86
CA THR A 515 98.02 0.53 -149.15
C THR A 515 99.29 1.03 -149.84
N GLY A 516 100.16 1.75 -149.12
CA GLY A 516 101.42 2.30 -149.65
C GLY A 516 102.44 1.23 -150.03
N VAL A 517 102.52 0.13 -149.28
CA VAL A 517 103.27 -1.08 -149.66
C VAL A 517 102.71 -1.66 -150.95
N GLY A 518 101.39 -1.77 -151.10
CA GLY A 518 100.76 -2.16 -152.36
C GLY A 518 101.12 -1.25 -153.54
N THR A 519 101.13 0.08 -153.34
CA THR A 519 101.57 1.05 -154.36
C THR A 519 103.05 0.91 -154.70
N LEU A 520 103.92 0.70 -153.71
CA LEU A 520 105.35 0.47 -153.94
C LEU A 520 105.59 -0.82 -154.72
N ILE A 521 104.91 -1.91 -154.37
CA ILE A 521 105.01 -3.20 -155.08
C ILE A 521 104.53 -3.07 -156.53
N GLY A 522 103.39 -2.40 -156.76
CA GLY A 522 102.93 -2.07 -158.12
C GLY A 522 103.96 -1.24 -158.92
N THR A 523 104.67 -0.33 -158.25
CA THR A 523 105.72 0.50 -158.86
C THR A 523 106.98 -0.32 -159.18
N LEU A 524 107.46 -1.16 -158.26
CA LEU A 524 108.61 -2.05 -158.46
C LEU A 524 108.37 -3.03 -159.62
N ASN A 525 107.17 -3.63 -159.66
CA ASN A 525 106.75 -4.51 -160.75
C ASN A 525 106.75 -3.77 -162.10
N LYS A 526 106.25 -2.52 -162.13
CA LYS A 526 106.28 -1.68 -163.33
C LYS A 526 107.70 -1.32 -163.76
N MET A 527 108.61 -0.98 -162.84
CA MET A 527 110.02 -0.77 -163.22
C MET A 527 110.64 -2.05 -163.82
N GLY A 528 110.27 -3.22 -163.30
CA GLY A 528 110.69 -4.51 -163.85
C GLY A 528 110.31 -4.69 -165.32
N THR A 529 109.08 -4.33 -165.71
CA THR A 529 108.65 -4.33 -167.12
C THR A 529 109.30 -3.22 -167.94
N ASP A 530 109.36 -1.99 -167.43
CA ASP A 530 109.85 -0.82 -168.17
C ASP A 530 111.35 -0.94 -168.51
N LEU A 531 112.17 -1.52 -167.62
CA LEU A 531 113.57 -1.85 -167.92
C LEU A 531 113.69 -3.00 -168.95
N ALA A 532 112.80 -3.98 -168.93
CA ALA A 532 112.82 -5.09 -169.88
C ALA A 532 112.51 -4.62 -171.32
N GLU A 533 111.54 -3.70 -171.46
CA GLU A 533 111.27 -3.01 -172.73
C GLU A 533 112.49 -2.20 -173.19
N THR A 534 113.08 -1.40 -172.30
CA THR A 534 114.29 -0.60 -172.59
C THR A 534 115.46 -1.46 -173.06
N LYS A 535 115.65 -2.65 -172.46
CA LYS A 535 116.72 -3.59 -172.85
C LYS A 535 116.55 -4.06 -174.30
N ALA A 536 115.32 -4.33 -174.74
CA ALA A 536 115.05 -4.82 -176.08
C ALA A 536 115.43 -3.77 -177.15
N SER A 537 115.11 -2.50 -176.93
CA SER A 537 115.35 -1.41 -177.89
C SER A 537 116.82 -1.11 -178.20
N ILE A 538 117.77 -1.51 -177.33
CA ILE A 538 119.20 -1.25 -177.56
C ILE A 538 119.85 -2.36 -178.41
N GLY A 539 119.26 -3.56 -178.46
CA GLY A 539 119.85 -4.74 -179.10
C GLY A 539 119.90 -4.72 -180.64
N GLU A 540 119.27 -3.76 -181.30
CA GLU A 540 119.12 -3.75 -182.77
C GLU A 540 120.30 -3.11 -183.53
N ILE A 541 121.25 -2.47 -182.83
CA ILE A 541 122.43 -1.85 -183.46
C ILE A 541 123.54 -2.90 -183.64
N SER A 542 123.62 -3.51 -184.84
CA SER A 542 124.59 -4.58 -185.13
C SER A 542 125.99 -4.07 -185.49
N GLU A 543 127.01 -4.82 -185.06
CA GLU A 543 128.43 -4.58 -185.32
C GLU A 543 128.75 -4.54 -186.83
N ASP A 544 128.06 -5.36 -187.63
CA ASP A 544 128.15 -5.36 -189.11
C ASP A 544 127.80 -4.00 -189.73
N THR A 545 126.84 -3.27 -189.16
CA THR A 545 126.41 -1.96 -189.71
C THR A 545 127.53 -0.93 -189.57
N ALA A 546 128.29 -0.97 -188.47
CA ALA A 546 129.45 -0.12 -188.26
C ALA A 546 130.66 -0.56 -189.09
N ASN A 547 130.93 -1.87 -189.18
CA ASN A 547 132.05 -2.41 -189.96
C ASN A 547 131.91 -2.10 -191.46
N ASN A 548 130.70 -2.19 -192.03
CA ASN A 548 130.45 -1.82 -193.42
C ASN A 548 130.75 -0.34 -193.69
N ALA A 549 130.38 0.58 -192.79
CA ALA A 549 130.67 2.01 -192.95
C ALA A 549 132.19 2.29 -192.93
N VAL A 550 132.95 1.63 -192.04
CA VAL A 550 134.43 1.74 -192.00
C VAL A 550 135.07 1.22 -193.29
N LEU A 551 134.62 0.07 -193.81
CA LEU A 551 135.10 -0.51 -195.07
C LEU A 551 134.76 0.37 -196.28
N GLN A 552 133.58 1.01 -196.29
CA GLN A 552 133.17 1.92 -197.36
C GLN A 552 134.09 3.15 -197.43
N TYR A 553 134.39 3.78 -196.29
CA TYR A 553 135.36 4.89 -196.26
C TYR A 553 136.79 4.44 -196.64
N ALA A 554 137.24 3.27 -196.16
CA ALA A 554 138.57 2.76 -196.52
C ALA A 554 138.73 2.48 -198.03
N SER A 555 137.69 1.96 -198.69
CA SER A 555 137.72 1.73 -200.14
C SER A 555 137.73 3.04 -200.95
N LEU A 556 137.01 4.07 -200.50
CA LEU A 556 137.08 5.42 -201.09
C LEU A 556 138.48 6.05 -200.96
N GLN A 557 139.18 5.82 -199.84
CA GLN A 557 140.57 6.27 -199.66
C GLN A 557 141.50 5.66 -200.72
N ASN A 558 141.32 4.35 -200.98
CA ASN A 558 142.13 3.61 -201.94
C ASN A 558 141.80 4.01 -203.39
N ALA A 559 140.52 4.20 -203.72
CA ALA A 559 140.10 4.71 -205.02
C ALA A 559 140.73 6.09 -205.33
N LEU A 560 140.74 6.99 -204.35
CA LEU A 560 141.38 8.30 -204.49
C LEU A 560 142.88 8.21 -204.78
N ILE A 561 143.59 7.29 -204.10
CA ILE A 561 145.01 7.02 -204.35
C ILE A 561 145.23 6.48 -205.77
N GLN A 562 144.34 5.61 -206.28
CA GLN A 562 144.41 5.14 -207.67
C GLN A 562 144.24 6.29 -208.69
N GLY A 563 143.38 7.27 -208.41
CA GLY A 563 143.23 8.47 -209.24
C GLY A 563 144.53 9.27 -209.39
N ILE A 564 145.24 9.51 -208.28
CA ILE A 564 146.55 10.20 -208.27
C ILE A 564 147.60 9.42 -209.12
N VAL A 565 147.50 8.09 -209.10
CA VAL A 565 148.38 7.17 -209.87
C VAL A 565 148.00 7.09 -211.36
N ALA A 566 146.81 7.51 -211.77
CA ALA A 566 146.43 7.67 -213.17
C ALA A 566 146.96 9.01 -213.75
N GLU A 567 146.81 10.10 -212.99
CA GLU A 567 147.27 11.44 -213.39
C GLU A 567 148.78 11.46 -213.70
N THR A 568 149.57 10.86 -212.80
CA THR A 568 151.03 10.76 -212.93
C THR A 568 151.52 9.86 -214.08
N LYS A 569 150.60 9.19 -214.80
CA LYS A 569 150.90 8.44 -216.04
C LYS A 569 150.45 9.18 -217.32
N GLY A 570 149.86 10.37 -217.19
CA GLY A 570 149.36 11.16 -218.30
C GLY A 570 147.95 10.80 -218.79
N ASP A 571 147.22 9.94 -218.06
CA ASP A 571 145.79 9.70 -218.32
C ASP A 571 144.92 10.62 -217.45
N THR A 572 144.90 11.89 -217.85
CA THR A 572 144.08 12.95 -217.24
C THR A 572 142.57 12.74 -217.42
N THR A 573 142.13 11.74 -218.20
CA THR A 573 140.69 11.42 -218.32
C THR A 573 140.29 10.48 -217.19
N ALA A 574 140.95 9.33 -217.08
CA ALA A 574 140.67 8.34 -216.04
C ALA A 574 140.89 8.91 -214.62
N ALA A 575 141.89 9.77 -214.46
CA ALA A 575 142.20 10.37 -213.16
C ALA A 575 141.09 11.31 -212.65
N ASN A 576 140.53 12.17 -213.51
CA ASN A 576 139.47 13.11 -213.14
C ASN A 576 138.12 12.41 -212.93
N ASP A 577 137.80 11.35 -213.69
CA ASP A 577 136.61 10.52 -213.45
C ASP A 577 136.65 9.86 -212.06
N ILE A 578 137.81 9.29 -211.67
CA ILE A 578 138.00 8.70 -210.33
C ILE A 578 137.87 9.78 -209.24
N TYR A 579 138.43 10.98 -209.46
CA TYR A 579 138.29 12.10 -208.52
C TYR A 579 136.83 12.49 -208.31
N ALA A 580 136.08 12.70 -209.40
CA ALA A 580 134.66 13.04 -209.34
C ALA A 580 133.83 11.96 -208.63
N GLN A 581 134.15 10.68 -208.86
CA GLN A 581 133.45 9.55 -208.24
C GLN A 581 133.71 9.48 -206.72
N VAL A 582 134.93 9.75 -206.26
CA VAL A 582 135.24 9.86 -204.82
C VAL A 582 134.57 11.09 -204.22
N VAL A 583 134.74 12.27 -204.82
CA VAL A 583 134.20 13.55 -204.32
C VAL A 583 132.67 13.51 -204.18
N SER A 584 131.99 12.79 -205.06
CA SER A 584 130.54 12.51 -204.95
C SER A 584 130.18 11.76 -203.66
N GLN A 585 130.99 10.79 -203.23
CA GLN A 585 130.70 9.93 -202.06
C GLN A 585 131.22 10.48 -200.71
N ILE A 586 132.21 11.40 -200.69
CA ILE A 586 132.61 12.15 -199.47
C ILE A 586 131.99 13.55 -199.34
N GLY A 587 131.14 13.94 -200.30
CA GLY A 587 130.44 15.23 -200.33
C GLY A 587 131.34 16.38 -200.81
N GLY A 588 131.04 16.87 -202.01
CA GLY A 588 131.87 17.86 -202.71
C GLY A 588 131.89 19.25 -202.06
N THR A 589 133.06 19.65 -201.58
CA THR A 589 133.41 21.06 -201.27
C THR A 589 134.92 21.29 -201.23
N ILE A 590 135.69 20.43 -201.89
CA ILE A 590 137.15 20.52 -202.01
C ILE A 590 137.41 21.25 -203.33
N GLY A 591 137.51 22.58 -203.25
CA GLY A 591 137.47 23.48 -204.41
C GLY A 591 138.76 23.46 -205.22
N VAL A 592 138.89 22.46 -206.09
CA VAL A 592 140.07 22.18 -206.92
C VAL A 592 139.59 21.62 -208.27
N ASP A 593 139.98 22.26 -209.37
CA ASP A 593 139.34 22.05 -210.69
C ASP A 593 139.81 20.80 -211.46
N SER A 594 140.94 20.19 -211.05
CA SER A 594 141.42 18.91 -211.60
C SER A 594 142.41 18.23 -210.66
N ILE A 595 142.53 16.90 -210.77
CA ILE A 595 143.45 16.08 -209.96
C ILE A 595 144.94 16.35 -210.24
N SER A 596 145.27 17.18 -211.25
CA SER A 596 146.61 17.73 -211.47
C SER A 596 147.12 18.57 -210.28
N ASP A 597 146.22 19.14 -209.46
CA ASP A 597 146.61 19.81 -208.23
C ASP A 597 146.75 18.81 -207.07
N VAL A 598 148.01 18.52 -206.77
CA VAL A 598 148.47 17.65 -205.68
C VAL A 598 147.94 18.07 -204.30
N ALA A 599 147.62 19.35 -204.08
CA ALA A 599 147.06 19.81 -202.81
C ALA A 599 145.62 19.31 -202.60
N GLY A 600 144.79 19.34 -203.65
CA GLY A 600 143.39 18.93 -203.59
C GLY A 600 143.17 17.44 -203.29
N ALA A 601 144.06 16.58 -203.81
CA ALA A 601 143.99 15.15 -203.55
C ALA A 601 144.36 14.81 -202.08
N SER A 602 145.36 15.49 -201.52
CA SER A 602 145.80 15.30 -200.13
C SER A 602 144.70 15.66 -199.11
N ALA A 603 143.98 16.75 -199.34
CA ALA A 603 142.88 17.19 -198.47
C ALA A 603 141.73 16.16 -198.39
N ALA A 604 141.39 15.53 -199.52
CA ALA A 604 140.36 14.51 -199.58
C ALA A 604 140.74 13.22 -198.81
N ILE A 605 142.01 12.80 -198.86
CA ILE A 605 142.52 11.63 -198.10
C ILE A 605 142.33 11.83 -196.59
N GLN A 606 142.68 13.00 -196.04
CA GLN A 606 142.56 13.24 -194.59
C GLN A 606 141.12 13.23 -194.09
N LYS A 607 140.17 13.79 -194.86
CA LYS A 607 138.76 13.83 -194.48
C LYS A 607 138.17 12.41 -194.35
N ILE A 608 138.58 11.49 -195.23
CA ILE A 608 138.19 10.08 -195.18
C ILE A 608 138.67 9.40 -193.88
N SER A 609 139.94 9.59 -193.50
CA SER A 609 140.46 9.04 -192.23
C SER A 609 139.73 9.58 -191.00
N SER A 610 139.34 10.85 -191.00
CA SER A 610 138.57 11.45 -189.89
C SER A 610 137.17 10.82 -189.71
N LEU A 611 136.50 10.43 -190.81
CA LEU A 611 135.18 9.79 -190.76
C LEU A 611 135.25 8.36 -190.20
N ILE A 612 136.32 7.63 -190.50
CA ILE A 612 136.58 6.28 -189.97
C ILE A 612 136.65 6.31 -188.43
N SER A 613 137.50 7.17 -187.87
CA SER A 613 137.72 7.22 -186.41
C SER A 613 136.47 7.62 -185.61
N GLN A 614 135.60 8.48 -186.16
CA GLN A 614 134.37 8.90 -185.47
C GLN A 614 133.32 7.79 -185.38
N THR A 615 133.25 6.91 -186.39
CA THR A 615 132.31 5.78 -186.41
C THR A 615 132.65 4.76 -185.33
N SER A 616 133.92 4.41 -185.18
CA SER A 616 134.38 3.39 -184.21
C SER A 616 134.11 3.77 -182.74
N LEU A 617 134.18 5.05 -182.39
CA LEU A 617 133.95 5.51 -181.00
C LEU A 617 132.52 5.28 -180.53
N LYS A 618 131.51 5.62 -181.35
CA LYS A 618 130.09 5.57 -180.97
C LYS A 618 129.57 4.16 -180.68
N VAL A 619 130.17 3.13 -181.29
CA VAL A 619 129.81 1.73 -181.07
C VAL A 619 130.21 1.28 -179.65
N GLY A 620 131.41 1.68 -179.19
CA GLY A 620 131.92 1.30 -177.87
C GLY A 620 131.09 1.84 -176.71
N GLU A 621 130.49 3.03 -176.85
CA GLU A 621 129.66 3.66 -175.83
C GLU A 621 128.31 2.94 -175.65
N GLY A 622 127.69 2.47 -176.73
CA GLY A 622 126.35 1.84 -176.70
C GLY A 622 126.32 0.48 -175.99
N VAL A 623 127.33 -0.37 -176.23
CA VAL A 623 127.37 -1.75 -175.69
C VAL A 623 127.46 -1.76 -174.16
N GLY A 624 128.15 -0.79 -173.55
CA GLY A 624 128.35 -0.72 -172.10
C GLY A 624 127.06 -0.58 -171.28
N MET A 625 126.00 -0.01 -171.84
CA MET A 625 124.78 0.30 -171.08
C MET A 625 123.85 -0.91 -170.88
N ILE A 626 123.94 -1.93 -171.74
CA ILE A 626 123.07 -3.13 -171.70
C ILE A 626 123.28 -3.93 -170.40
N GLY A 627 124.54 -4.08 -169.96
CA GLY A 627 124.88 -4.91 -168.79
C GLY A 627 124.35 -4.37 -167.45
N VAL A 628 124.16 -3.04 -167.36
CA VAL A 628 123.56 -2.39 -166.19
C VAL A 628 122.07 -2.70 -166.12
N ILE A 629 121.36 -2.56 -167.25
CA ILE A 629 119.92 -2.82 -167.35
C ILE A 629 119.61 -4.29 -167.01
N ASP A 630 120.36 -5.23 -167.58
CA ASP A 630 120.20 -6.66 -167.30
C ASP A 630 120.36 -6.98 -165.81
N THR A 631 121.39 -6.41 -165.16
CA THR A 631 121.64 -6.61 -163.74
C THR A 631 120.48 -6.16 -162.87
N VAL A 632 119.85 -5.02 -163.18
CA VAL A 632 118.72 -4.46 -162.41
C VAL A 632 117.41 -5.21 -162.69
N SER A 633 117.07 -5.47 -163.96
CA SER A 633 115.90 -6.29 -164.31
C SER A 633 115.96 -7.66 -163.65
N ARG A 634 117.10 -8.35 -163.76
CA ARG A 634 117.30 -9.67 -163.16
C ARG A 634 117.10 -9.62 -161.65
N LYS A 635 117.63 -8.61 -160.97
CA LYS A 635 117.45 -8.39 -159.51
C LYS A 635 115.99 -8.15 -159.10
N LEU A 636 115.19 -7.44 -159.90
CA LEU A 636 113.76 -7.28 -159.62
C LEU A 636 112.97 -8.59 -159.84
N THR A 637 113.42 -9.45 -160.76
CA THR A 637 112.81 -10.76 -161.04
C THR A 637 113.38 -11.93 -160.23
N GLU A 638 114.36 -11.72 -159.35
CA GLU A 638 114.92 -12.79 -158.52
C GLU A 638 113.84 -13.34 -157.57
N PRO A 639 113.64 -14.68 -157.47
CA PRO A 639 112.60 -15.26 -156.63
C PRO A 639 112.64 -14.78 -155.18
N ASP A 640 113.85 -14.66 -154.61
CA ASP A 640 114.10 -14.14 -153.25
C ASP A 640 113.57 -12.71 -153.07
N THR A 641 113.68 -11.86 -154.11
CA THR A 641 113.17 -10.48 -154.10
C THR A 641 111.65 -10.45 -154.20
N GLN A 642 111.05 -11.30 -155.04
CA GLN A 642 109.60 -11.43 -155.12
C GLN A 642 109.00 -12.05 -153.84
N GLU A 643 109.72 -12.95 -153.17
CA GLU A 643 109.33 -13.50 -151.87
C GLU A 643 109.41 -12.44 -150.76
N GLN A 644 110.47 -11.60 -150.74
CA GLN A 644 110.57 -10.46 -149.82
C GLN A 644 109.45 -9.43 -150.03
N ILE A 645 109.13 -9.11 -151.29
CA ILE A 645 107.97 -8.29 -151.68
C ILE A 645 106.66 -8.87 -151.13
N THR A 646 106.47 -10.19 -151.27
CA THR A 646 105.27 -10.88 -150.80
C THR A 646 105.18 -10.90 -149.27
N LYS A 647 106.31 -11.14 -148.58
CA LYS A 647 106.42 -11.08 -147.12
C LYS A 647 106.16 -9.67 -146.57
N LEU A 648 106.59 -8.62 -147.27
CA LEU A 648 106.32 -7.23 -146.90
C LEU A 648 104.81 -6.92 -146.98
N GLN A 649 104.13 -7.37 -148.05
CA GLN A 649 102.68 -7.23 -148.19
C GLN A 649 101.92 -7.99 -147.10
N GLN A 650 102.30 -9.25 -146.85
CA GLN A 650 101.69 -10.07 -145.78
C GLN A 650 101.90 -9.45 -144.39
N GLY A 651 103.11 -8.96 -144.10
CA GLY A 651 103.42 -8.29 -142.84
C GLY A 651 102.59 -7.02 -142.63
N ALA A 652 102.39 -6.20 -143.66
CA ALA A 652 101.56 -5.01 -143.57
C ALA A 652 100.06 -5.34 -143.40
N ALA A 653 99.56 -6.38 -144.08
CA ALA A 653 98.19 -6.86 -143.91
C ALA A 653 97.94 -7.43 -142.49
N SER A 654 98.85 -8.27 -141.98
CA SER A 654 98.76 -8.81 -140.62
C SER A 654 98.90 -7.74 -139.54
N LEU A 655 99.68 -6.67 -139.78
CA LEU A 655 99.74 -5.51 -138.89
C LEU A 655 98.40 -4.77 -138.81
N ALA A 656 97.74 -4.55 -139.95
CA ALA A 656 96.43 -3.91 -140.01
C ALA A 656 95.34 -4.77 -139.33
N GLU A 657 95.33 -6.09 -139.57
CA GLU A 657 94.41 -7.01 -138.89
C GLU A 657 94.65 -7.06 -137.38
N GLY A 658 95.92 -7.09 -136.96
CA GLY A 658 96.32 -7.06 -135.55
C GLY A 658 95.88 -5.77 -134.85
N ALA A 659 96.10 -4.61 -135.47
CA ALA A 659 95.66 -3.33 -134.94
C ALA A 659 94.13 -3.25 -134.82
N GLY A 660 93.39 -3.71 -135.84
CA GLY A 660 91.93 -3.78 -135.81
C GLY A 660 91.38 -4.70 -134.72
N LYS A 661 92.06 -5.82 -134.42
CA LYS A 661 91.73 -6.71 -133.30
C LYS A 661 92.00 -6.06 -131.94
N VAL A 662 93.10 -5.31 -131.80
CA VAL A 662 93.41 -4.55 -130.57
C VAL A 662 92.38 -3.44 -130.34
N ALA A 663 91.98 -2.69 -131.38
CA ALA A 663 90.94 -1.65 -131.27
C ALA A 663 89.57 -2.22 -130.84
N GLN A 664 89.19 -3.40 -131.34
CA GLN A 664 87.99 -4.11 -130.89
C GLN A 664 88.07 -4.53 -129.42
N GLY A 665 89.19 -5.13 -129.00
CA GLY A 665 89.41 -5.51 -127.59
C GLY A 665 89.39 -4.30 -126.65
N ALA A 666 90.01 -3.19 -127.04
CA ALA A 666 89.97 -1.94 -126.29
C ALA A 666 88.54 -1.37 -126.19
N SER A 667 87.74 -1.49 -127.25
CA SER A 667 86.34 -1.05 -127.26
C SER A 667 85.47 -1.91 -126.33
N GLN A 668 85.64 -3.23 -126.34
CA GLN A 668 84.95 -4.15 -125.42
C GLN A 668 85.29 -3.85 -123.95
N LEU A 669 86.56 -3.58 -123.65
CA LEU A 669 87.01 -3.22 -122.30
C LEU A 669 86.49 -1.84 -121.85
N SER A 670 86.34 -0.87 -122.77
CA SER A 670 85.67 0.40 -122.47
C SER A 670 84.20 0.17 -122.05
N THR A 671 83.45 -0.63 -122.81
CA THR A 671 82.04 -0.95 -122.47
C THR A 671 81.93 -1.71 -121.15
N GLY A 672 82.87 -2.62 -120.87
CA GLY A 672 82.95 -3.30 -119.58
C GLY A 672 83.22 -2.35 -118.41
N ALA A 673 84.08 -1.34 -118.60
CA ALA A 673 84.34 -0.31 -117.61
C ALA A 673 83.13 0.60 -117.38
N ASP A 674 82.45 1.07 -118.44
CA ASP A 674 81.23 1.88 -118.30
C ASP A 674 80.11 1.11 -117.57
N ALA A 675 79.95 -0.19 -117.82
CA ALA A 675 79.01 -1.05 -117.09
C ALA A 675 79.41 -1.26 -115.61
N ALA A 676 80.71 -1.42 -115.31
CA ALA A 676 81.21 -1.55 -113.95
C ALA A 676 81.09 -0.24 -113.14
N ALA A 677 81.22 0.93 -113.79
CA ALA A 677 80.94 2.23 -113.18
C ALA A 677 79.46 2.33 -112.75
N ALA A 678 78.53 1.99 -113.65
CA ALA A 678 77.10 1.96 -113.33
C ALA A 678 76.78 1.01 -112.16
N GLY A 679 77.37 -0.19 -112.13
CA GLY A 679 77.20 -1.14 -111.03
C GLY A 679 77.76 -0.63 -109.68
N SER A 680 78.94 -0.01 -109.68
CA SER A 680 79.52 0.58 -108.47
C SER A 680 78.74 1.79 -107.96
N ALA A 681 78.20 2.63 -108.85
CA ALA A 681 77.27 3.71 -108.47
C ALA A 681 75.97 3.18 -107.83
N GLN A 682 75.40 2.07 -108.34
CA GLN A 682 74.25 1.42 -107.71
C GLN A 682 74.55 0.88 -106.31
N VAL A 683 75.74 0.28 -106.11
CA VAL A 683 76.19 -0.16 -104.77
C VAL A 683 76.38 1.03 -103.83
N ALA A 684 76.93 2.15 -104.31
CA ALA A 684 77.08 3.37 -103.51
C ALA A 684 75.71 3.91 -103.04
N GLN A 685 74.73 4.00 -103.93
CA GLN A 685 73.38 4.44 -103.56
C GLN A 685 72.71 3.48 -102.55
N GLY A 686 72.71 2.17 -102.82
CA GLY A 686 72.10 1.18 -101.91
C GLY A 686 72.76 1.16 -100.53
N ALA A 687 74.06 1.50 -100.44
CA ALA A 687 74.76 1.67 -99.17
C ALA A 687 74.36 2.98 -98.45
N ALA A 688 74.14 4.09 -99.17
CA ALA A 688 73.61 5.32 -98.58
C ALA A 688 72.15 5.17 -98.08
N ASP A 689 71.32 4.43 -98.82
CA ASP A 689 69.95 4.09 -98.42
C ASP A 689 69.95 3.23 -97.14
N LEU A 690 70.84 2.23 -97.06
CA LEU A 690 71.06 1.41 -95.87
C LEU A 690 71.55 2.23 -94.67
N ALA A 691 72.48 3.17 -94.88
CA ALA A 691 72.96 4.06 -93.82
C ALA A 691 71.84 4.94 -93.26
N THR A 692 70.93 5.40 -94.12
CA THR A 692 69.73 6.19 -93.78
C THR A 692 68.69 5.36 -93.01
N GLY A 693 68.44 4.12 -93.46
CA GLY A 693 67.57 3.18 -92.75
C GLY A 693 68.11 2.82 -91.36
N ALA A 694 69.42 2.60 -91.23
CA ALA A 694 70.09 2.38 -89.95
C ALA A 694 70.01 3.61 -89.02
N GLY A 695 70.13 4.83 -89.56
CA GLY A 695 69.89 6.07 -88.81
C GLY A 695 68.44 6.18 -88.27
N THR A 696 67.45 5.74 -89.05
CA THR A 696 66.04 5.71 -88.62
C THR A 696 65.81 4.68 -87.50
N LEU A 697 66.41 3.49 -87.63
CA LEU A 697 66.37 2.45 -86.60
C LEU A 697 67.01 2.91 -85.28
N LYS A 698 68.13 3.64 -85.35
CA LYS A 698 68.81 4.23 -84.19
C LYS A 698 67.90 5.19 -83.42
N THR A 699 67.19 6.07 -84.11
CA THR A 699 66.24 7.01 -83.48
C THR A 699 65.09 6.27 -82.80
N GLY A 700 64.44 5.32 -83.50
CA GLY A 700 63.35 4.53 -82.91
C GLY A 700 63.78 3.69 -81.69
N ALA A 701 65.04 3.24 -81.66
CA ALA A 701 65.63 2.58 -80.50
C ALA A 701 65.87 3.55 -79.33
N ALA A 702 66.30 4.78 -79.57
CA ALA A 702 66.45 5.80 -78.52
C ALA A 702 65.09 6.26 -77.94
N ASP A 703 64.06 6.36 -78.77
CA ASP A 703 62.69 6.64 -78.34
C ASP A 703 62.14 5.50 -77.47
N LEU A 704 62.40 4.24 -77.85
CA LEU A 704 62.03 3.05 -77.08
C LEU A 704 62.74 3.01 -75.71
N ALA A 705 64.04 3.32 -75.65
CA ALA A 705 64.79 3.44 -74.40
C ALA A 705 64.19 4.52 -73.48
N THR A 706 63.84 5.68 -74.04
CA THR A 706 63.20 6.79 -73.32
C THR A 706 61.82 6.41 -72.78
N GLY A 707 61.00 5.69 -73.57
CA GLY A 707 59.73 5.14 -73.13
C GLY A 707 59.88 4.10 -72.02
N ALA A 708 60.87 3.20 -72.14
CA ALA A 708 61.18 2.19 -71.14
C ALA A 708 61.66 2.82 -69.80
N GLY A 709 62.52 3.84 -69.86
CA GLY A 709 62.92 4.63 -68.69
C GLY A 709 61.74 5.33 -68.00
N THR A 710 60.78 5.84 -68.78
CA THR A 710 59.54 6.44 -68.25
C THR A 710 58.65 5.41 -67.55
N LEU A 711 58.47 4.22 -68.16
CA LEU A 711 57.75 3.10 -67.56
C LEU A 711 58.40 2.62 -66.26
N LYS A 712 59.74 2.48 -66.25
CA LYS A 712 60.54 2.14 -65.06
C LYS A 712 60.31 3.11 -63.90
N LYS A 713 60.27 4.43 -64.19
CA LYS A 713 59.94 5.44 -63.17
C LYS A 713 58.52 5.26 -62.63
N GLY A 714 57.51 5.14 -63.50
CA GLY A 714 56.12 4.95 -63.08
C GLY A 714 55.91 3.69 -62.22
N ALA A 715 56.60 2.59 -62.56
CA ALA A 715 56.60 1.37 -61.77
C ALA A 715 57.28 1.55 -60.39
N SER A 716 58.38 2.32 -60.32
CA SER A 716 59.06 2.67 -59.06
C SER A 716 58.20 3.59 -58.16
N ASP A 717 57.50 4.56 -58.76
CA ASP A 717 56.55 5.42 -58.04
C ASP A 717 55.36 4.60 -57.49
N LEU A 718 54.85 3.63 -58.27
CA LEU A 718 53.79 2.71 -57.85
C LEU A 718 54.22 1.79 -56.69
N ALA A 719 55.43 1.22 -56.74
CA ALA A 719 55.98 0.43 -55.63
C ALA A 719 56.15 1.26 -54.34
N THR A 720 56.55 2.53 -54.49
CA THR A 720 56.64 3.50 -53.38
C THR A 720 55.26 3.84 -52.81
N GLY A 721 54.25 4.04 -53.66
CA GLY A 721 52.86 4.26 -53.28
C GLY A 721 52.26 3.06 -52.53
N ALA A 722 52.48 1.85 -53.06
CA ALA A 722 52.09 0.61 -52.41
C ALA A 722 52.75 0.45 -51.03
N THR A 723 54.04 0.74 -50.90
CA THR A 723 54.75 0.69 -49.61
C THR A 723 54.12 1.64 -48.57
N LYS A 724 53.73 2.86 -48.97
CA LYS A 724 53.02 3.81 -48.10
C LYS A 724 51.63 3.32 -47.70
N LEU A 725 50.84 2.82 -48.66
CA LEU A 725 49.50 2.28 -48.42
C LEU A 725 49.54 1.04 -47.50
N LYS A 726 50.54 0.17 -47.66
CA LYS A 726 50.77 -0.99 -46.78
C LYS A 726 51.02 -0.55 -45.34
N LYS A 727 51.83 0.50 -45.12
CA LYS A 727 52.04 1.05 -43.76
C LYS A 727 50.71 1.56 -43.19
N GLY A 728 49.95 2.35 -43.95
CA GLY A 728 48.64 2.86 -43.51
C GLY A 728 47.64 1.75 -43.17
N ALA A 729 47.65 0.63 -43.92
CA ALA A 729 46.86 -0.55 -43.62
C ALA A 729 47.30 -1.24 -42.31
N GLY A 730 48.62 -1.32 -42.04
CA GLY A 730 49.15 -1.81 -40.77
C GLY A 730 48.84 -0.90 -39.57
N ASP A 731 48.92 0.42 -39.76
CA ASP A 731 48.54 1.43 -38.76
C ASP A 731 47.04 1.31 -38.43
N LEU A 732 46.18 1.15 -39.44
CA LEU A 732 44.73 0.91 -39.28
C LEU A 732 44.44 -0.42 -38.57
N ALA A 733 45.12 -1.52 -38.95
CA ALA A 733 44.95 -2.81 -38.29
C ALA A 733 45.31 -2.75 -36.80
N THR A 734 46.35 -1.98 -36.46
CA THR A 734 46.81 -1.73 -35.08
C THR A 734 45.83 -0.85 -34.30
N GLY A 735 45.30 0.22 -34.92
CA GLY A 735 44.29 1.08 -34.33
C GLY A 735 42.99 0.33 -34.05
N ALA A 736 42.53 -0.48 -35.00
CA ALA A 736 41.36 -1.34 -34.84
C ALA A 736 41.56 -2.41 -33.75
N GLY A 737 42.78 -2.95 -33.59
CA GLY A 737 43.13 -3.81 -32.45
C GLY A 737 42.90 -3.11 -31.11
N LYS A 738 43.44 -1.90 -30.92
CA LYS A 738 43.25 -1.10 -29.70
C LYS A 738 41.78 -0.78 -29.40
N VAL A 739 40.95 -0.57 -30.43
CA VAL A 739 39.49 -0.39 -30.26
C VAL A 739 38.83 -1.70 -29.82
N ALA A 740 39.24 -2.86 -30.36
CA ALA A 740 38.72 -4.16 -29.93
C ALA A 740 39.09 -4.49 -28.48
N ASP A 741 40.30 -4.12 -28.04
CA ASP A 741 40.77 -4.27 -26.66
C ASP A 741 39.99 -3.35 -25.70
N GLY A 742 39.87 -2.07 -26.04
CA GLY A 742 39.08 -1.10 -25.26
C GLY A 742 37.60 -1.49 -25.15
N ALA A 743 37.01 -1.97 -26.24
CA ALA A 743 35.66 -2.52 -26.25
C ALA A 743 35.54 -3.82 -25.41
N SER A 744 36.60 -4.63 -25.33
CA SER A 744 36.65 -5.78 -24.42
C SER A 744 36.67 -5.37 -22.95
N THR A 745 37.38 -4.31 -22.60
CA THR A 745 37.38 -3.73 -21.24
C THR A 745 36.01 -3.15 -20.90
N LEU A 746 35.40 -2.40 -21.82
CA LEU A 746 34.04 -1.86 -21.65
C LEU A 746 32.99 -2.97 -21.47
N HIS A 747 33.05 -4.03 -22.29
CA HIS A 747 32.20 -5.21 -22.15
C HIS A 747 32.35 -5.87 -20.76
N LYS A 748 33.58 -5.98 -20.24
CA LYS A 748 33.79 -6.52 -18.89
C LYS A 748 33.17 -5.61 -17.84
N GLY A 749 33.49 -4.30 -17.84
CA GLY A 749 32.95 -3.34 -16.87
C GLY A 749 31.43 -3.25 -16.89
N ALA A 750 30.81 -3.37 -18.07
CA ALA A 750 29.35 -3.44 -18.21
C ALA A 750 28.74 -4.75 -17.66
N SER A 751 29.45 -5.88 -17.78
CA SER A 751 29.05 -7.12 -17.07
C SER A 751 29.18 -6.97 -15.56
N ASP A 752 30.34 -6.52 -15.08
CA ASP A 752 30.62 -6.32 -13.65
C ASP A 752 29.56 -5.40 -13.01
N LEU A 753 29.16 -4.33 -13.71
CA LEU A 753 28.07 -3.44 -13.33
C LEU A 753 26.71 -4.15 -13.32
N SER A 754 26.40 -4.96 -14.34
CA SER A 754 25.15 -5.73 -14.39
C SER A 754 25.05 -6.74 -13.24
N ASP A 755 26.15 -7.41 -12.91
CA ASP A 755 26.23 -8.41 -11.85
C ASP A 755 26.12 -7.74 -10.45
N GLY A 756 26.72 -6.55 -10.29
CA GLY A 756 26.52 -5.68 -9.13
C GLY A 756 25.08 -5.17 -8.97
N LEU A 757 24.40 -4.82 -10.07
CA LEU A 757 23.01 -4.37 -10.05
C LEU A 757 22.01 -5.52 -9.80
N ASN A 758 22.31 -6.73 -10.27
CA ASN A 758 21.58 -7.95 -9.88
C ASN A 758 21.73 -8.24 -8.38
N THR A 759 22.93 -8.03 -7.82
CA THR A 759 23.20 -8.17 -6.38
C THR A 759 22.42 -7.12 -5.56
N LEU A 760 22.39 -5.87 -6.03
CA LEU A 760 21.61 -4.79 -5.44
C LEU A 760 20.10 -5.09 -5.50
N ASP A 761 19.58 -5.59 -6.62
CA ASP A 761 18.17 -5.96 -6.79
C ASP A 761 17.72 -7.04 -5.78
N GLY A 762 18.59 -8.02 -5.50
CA GLY A 762 18.38 -9.03 -4.46
C GLY A 762 18.35 -8.43 -3.04
N GLY A 763 19.29 -7.51 -2.74
CA GLY A 763 19.32 -6.79 -1.46
C GLY A 763 18.08 -5.89 -1.24
N ILE A 764 17.61 -5.22 -2.30
CA ILE A 764 16.35 -4.46 -2.29
C ILE A 764 15.15 -5.38 -2.08
N GLY A 765 15.17 -6.59 -2.64
CA GLY A 765 14.18 -7.64 -2.38
C GLY A 765 14.07 -7.98 -0.89
N GLN A 766 15.21 -8.29 -0.25
CA GLN A 766 15.26 -8.55 1.20
C GLN A 766 14.79 -7.33 2.02
N LEU A 767 15.19 -6.12 1.64
CA LEU A 767 14.73 -4.89 2.31
C LEU A 767 13.21 -4.72 2.20
N LYS A 768 12.60 -5.07 1.06
CA LYS A 768 11.14 -5.04 0.86
C LYS A 768 10.42 -6.03 1.77
N GLU A 769 10.93 -7.26 1.90
CA GLU A 769 10.38 -8.26 2.82
C GLU A 769 10.48 -7.82 4.29
N LYS A 770 11.61 -7.21 4.69
CA LYS A 770 11.77 -6.68 6.05
C LYS A 770 10.92 -5.44 6.31
N ALA A 771 10.73 -4.56 5.33
CA ALA A 771 9.79 -3.44 5.45
C ALA A 771 8.32 -3.92 5.55
N GLY A 772 7.94 -4.96 4.78
CA GLY A 772 6.63 -5.62 4.95
C GLY A 772 6.45 -6.24 6.33
N SER A 773 7.48 -6.93 6.83
CA SER A 773 7.49 -7.50 8.20
C SER A 773 7.35 -6.41 9.28
N LEU A 774 8.00 -5.26 9.08
CA LEU A 774 7.88 -4.09 9.97
C LEU A 774 6.46 -3.49 9.94
N SER A 775 5.76 -3.52 8.79
CA SER A 775 4.37 -3.07 8.71
C SER A 775 3.49 -3.95 9.59
N THR A 776 3.55 -5.28 9.41
CA THR A 776 2.79 -6.22 10.24
C THR A 776 3.10 -6.08 11.73
N GLY A 777 4.36 -5.83 12.09
CA GLY A 777 4.74 -5.55 13.49
C GLY A 777 4.17 -4.24 14.02
N ALA A 778 4.14 -3.18 13.21
CA ALA A 778 3.53 -1.90 13.57
C ALA A 778 1.99 -2.00 13.69
N ASP A 779 1.33 -2.75 12.81
CA ASP A 779 -0.11 -3.02 12.85
C ASP A 779 -0.50 -3.86 14.08
N GLN A 780 0.33 -4.85 14.45
CA GLN A 780 0.16 -5.63 15.69
C GLN A 780 0.36 -4.76 16.93
N LEU A 781 1.42 -3.96 16.98
CA LEU A 781 1.69 -3.05 18.08
C LEU A 781 0.57 -2.00 18.23
N LYS A 782 0.06 -1.50 17.11
CA LYS A 782 -1.10 -0.60 17.06
C LYS A 782 -2.31 -1.24 17.72
N SER A 783 -2.69 -2.43 17.29
CA SER A 783 -3.81 -3.19 17.85
C SER A 783 -3.65 -3.40 19.37
N GLY A 784 -2.44 -3.75 19.82
CA GLY A 784 -2.13 -3.88 21.25
C GLY A 784 -2.27 -2.56 22.02
N THR A 785 -1.85 -1.43 21.44
CA THR A 785 -2.04 -0.10 22.06
C THR A 785 -3.49 0.38 22.04
N ASP A 786 -4.28 0.03 21.02
CA ASP A 786 -5.71 0.32 20.94
C ASP A 786 -6.48 -0.49 22.03
N GLN A 787 -6.12 -1.76 22.24
CA GLN A 787 -6.63 -2.58 23.35
C GLN A 787 -6.23 -2.00 24.71
N LEU A 788 -4.97 -1.63 24.89
CA LEU A 788 -4.44 -1.09 26.16
C LEU A 788 -5.08 0.27 26.51
N ALA A 789 -5.32 1.13 25.52
CA ALA A 789 -6.05 2.40 25.71
C ALA A 789 -7.51 2.17 26.13
N THR A 790 -8.17 1.17 25.54
CA THR A 790 -9.53 0.76 25.90
C THR A 790 -9.58 0.23 27.34
N GLY A 791 -8.60 -0.60 27.73
CA GLY A 791 -8.47 -1.13 29.09
C GLY A 791 -8.24 -0.03 30.13
N ALA A 792 -7.33 0.92 29.88
CA ALA A 792 -7.07 2.03 30.78
C ALA A 792 -8.26 3.00 30.90
N SER A 793 -8.96 3.28 29.80
CA SER A 793 -10.20 4.07 29.82
C SER A 793 -11.30 3.38 30.66
N THR A 794 -11.39 2.04 30.57
CA THR A 794 -12.32 1.23 31.38
C THR A 794 -11.94 1.26 32.86
N LEU A 795 -10.63 1.21 33.18
CA LEU A 795 -10.13 1.31 34.56
C LEU A 795 -10.47 2.67 35.17
N VAL A 796 -10.20 3.78 34.46
CA VAL A 796 -10.57 5.13 34.91
C VAL A 796 -12.08 5.23 35.17
N SER A 797 -12.92 4.74 34.24
CA SER A 797 -14.38 4.74 34.41
C SER A 797 -14.88 3.93 35.61
N ASN A 798 -14.23 2.80 35.92
CA ASN A 798 -14.58 2.00 37.09
C ASN A 798 -14.05 2.61 38.40
N ASN A 799 -12.87 3.23 38.38
CA ASN A 799 -12.33 3.97 39.51
C ASN A 799 -13.21 5.21 39.83
N GLN A 800 -13.78 5.85 38.82
CA GLN A 800 -14.80 6.91 38.98
C GLN A 800 -15.98 6.39 39.81
N LYS A 801 -16.61 5.28 39.40
CA LYS A 801 -17.74 4.66 40.14
C LYS A 801 -17.37 4.24 41.57
N LEU A 802 -16.13 3.77 41.77
CA LEU A 802 -15.62 3.41 43.10
C LEU A 802 -15.44 4.65 43.99
N ASN A 803 -14.96 5.76 43.42
CA ASN A 803 -14.87 7.05 44.10
C ASN A 803 -16.26 7.61 44.44
N ASP A 804 -17.22 7.51 43.51
CA ASP A 804 -18.61 7.93 43.72
C ASP A 804 -19.28 7.11 44.83
N GLY A 805 -19.08 5.78 44.85
CA GLY A 805 -19.56 4.89 45.91
C GLY A 805 -18.89 5.12 47.26
N ALA A 806 -17.60 5.48 47.30
CA ALA A 806 -16.93 5.94 48.52
C ALA A 806 -17.42 7.33 48.96
N GLY A 807 -17.91 8.14 48.02
CA GLY A 807 -18.78 9.30 48.26
C GLY A 807 -20.00 8.89 49.05
N THR A 808 -20.87 8.07 48.47
CA THR A 808 -22.11 7.60 49.11
C THR A 808 -21.90 6.93 50.46
N LEU A 809 -20.81 6.19 50.67
CA LEU A 809 -20.46 5.61 51.97
C LEU A 809 -20.09 6.68 53.01
N SER A 810 -19.37 7.73 52.61
CA SER A 810 -19.07 8.88 53.47
C SER A 810 -20.36 9.59 53.86
N ASP A 811 -21.19 9.93 52.87
CA ASP A 811 -22.40 10.72 53.07
C ASP A 811 -23.44 9.94 53.92
N GLY A 812 -23.51 8.61 53.75
CA GLY A 812 -24.30 7.72 54.60
C GLY A 812 -23.70 7.48 55.99
N THR A 813 -22.38 7.62 56.17
CA THR A 813 -21.75 7.57 57.49
C THR A 813 -22.05 8.83 58.29
N ASP A 814 -22.06 10.00 57.63
CA ASP A 814 -22.45 11.27 58.24
C ASP A 814 -23.90 11.19 58.76
N ALA A 815 -24.84 10.70 57.95
CA ALA A 815 -26.24 10.52 58.38
C ALA A 815 -26.41 9.54 59.56
N ILE A 816 -25.53 8.53 59.72
CA ILE A 816 -25.53 7.63 60.87
C ILE A 816 -24.96 8.33 62.12
N ILE A 817 -23.93 9.16 61.97
CA ILE A 817 -23.39 9.97 63.08
C ILE A 817 -24.44 10.94 63.60
N ASP A 818 -25.15 11.62 62.70
CA ASP A 818 -26.20 12.57 63.06
C ASP A 818 -27.33 11.87 63.85
N GLY A 819 -27.84 10.72 63.35
CA GLY A 819 -28.89 9.95 64.03
C GLY A 819 -28.43 9.26 65.33
N VAL A 820 -27.14 8.90 65.47
CA VAL A 820 -26.56 8.46 66.76
C VAL A 820 -26.40 9.66 67.71
N GLY A 821 -26.24 10.87 67.19
CA GLY A 821 -26.33 12.11 67.96
C GLY A 821 -27.72 12.34 68.53
N GLU A 822 -28.77 12.29 67.70
CA GLU A 822 -30.16 12.36 68.16
C GLU A 822 -30.47 11.29 69.22
N LEU A 823 -29.91 10.08 69.08
CA LEU A 823 -30.08 8.99 70.03
C LEU A 823 -29.35 9.23 71.36
N SER A 824 -28.15 9.81 71.39
CA SER A 824 -27.48 10.12 72.67
C SER A 824 -28.22 11.22 73.41
N ASP A 825 -28.65 12.24 72.66
CA ASP A 825 -29.29 13.42 73.23
C ASP A 825 -30.65 13.01 73.86
N GLY A 826 -31.38 12.08 73.23
CA GLY A 826 -32.57 11.44 73.79
C GLY A 826 -32.31 10.45 74.94
N ALA A 827 -31.14 9.79 74.97
CA ALA A 827 -30.76 8.91 76.08
C ALA A 827 -30.41 9.70 77.36
N HIS A 828 -29.71 10.83 77.23
CA HIS A 828 -29.48 11.77 78.33
C HIS A 828 -30.80 12.35 78.87
N GLN A 829 -31.71 12.80 77.98
CA GLN A 829 -33.05 13.27 78.38
C GLN A 829 -33.85 12.23 79.19
N LEU A 830 -33.72 10.94 78.87
CA LEU A 830 -34.36 9.86 79.62
C LEU A 830 -33.75 9.70 81.03
N ALA A 831 -32.43 9.83 81.16
CA ALA A 831 -31.75 9.74 82.45
C ALA A 831 -32.03 10.94 83.37
N ASP A 832 -32.10 12.15 82.79
CA ASP A 832 -32.52 13.36 83.50
C ASP A 832 -33.96 13.21 84.03
N GLY A 833 -34.91 12.79 83.19
CA GLY A 833 -36.32 12.64 83.58
C GLY A 833 -36.60 11.50 84.58
N ILE A 834 -35.79 10.44 84.59
CA ILE A 834 -35.85 9.39 85.62
C ILE A 834 -35.29 9.89 86.95
N THR A 835 -34.30 10.79 86.92
CA THR A 835 -33.76 11.46 88.11
C THR A 835 -34.81 12.37 88.74
N GLU A 836 -35.47 13.21 87.94
CA GLU A 836 -36.58 14.09 88.34
C GLU A 836 -37.74 13.30 88.99
N PHE A 837 -38.20 12.23 88.33
CA PHE A 837 -39.26 11.36 88.86
C PHE A 837 -38.90 10.71 90.21
N SER A 838 -37.63 10.39 90.43
CA SER A 838 -37.17 9.79 91.69
C SER A 838 -37.13 10.79 92.83
N GLU A 839 -36.56 11.98 92.59
CA GLU A 839 -36.22 12.96 93.62
C GLU A 839 -37.42 13.85 94.01
N ASP A 840 -38.26 14.24 93.06
CA ASP A 840 -39.44 15.09 93.33
C ASP A 840 -40.73 14.27 93.56
N GLY A 841 -40.83 13.04 93.03
CA GLY A 841 -42.10 12.28 93.01
C GLY A 841 -42.33 11.33 94.19
N ILE A 842 -41.33 10.53 94.55
CA ILE A 842 -41.49 9.45 95.56
C ILE A 842 -41.20 9.97 96.97
N ASP A 843 -40.17 10.79 97.13
CA ASP A 843 -39.75 11.32 98.43
C ASP A 843 -40.79 12.29 99.03
N GLU A 844 -41.57 13.02 98.22
CA GLU A 844 -42.61 13.92 98.74
C GLU A 844 -43.79 13.15 99.37
N ILE A 845 -44.20 12.03 98.77
CA ILE A 845 -45.29 11.17 99.27
C ILE A 845 -44.93 10.62 100.67
N ILE A 846 -43.71 10.09 100.84
CA ILE A 846 -43.25 9.46 102.09
C ILE A 846 -43.23 10.47 103.26
N ASN A 847 -42.99 11.75 102.99
CA ASN A 847 -42.88 12.77 104.05
C ASN A 847 -44.23 13.34 104.54
N SER A 848 -45.36 12.95 103.95
CA SER A 848 -46.66 13.61 104.16
C SER A 848 -47.62 12.97 105.17
N TYR A 849 -47.45 11.68 105.53
CA TYR A 849 -48.40 10.93 106.36
C TYR A 849 -47.81 10.49 107.73
N ASN A 850 -48.35 11.02 108.83
CA ASN A 850 -47.90 10.75 110.21
C ASN A 850 -48.93 9.95 111.06
N GLY A 851 -49.32 8.77 110.57
CA GLY A 851 -49.60 7.62 111.44
C GLY A 851 -50.80 7.65 112.41
N ASP A 852 -52.00 8.05 111.97
CA ASP A 852 -53.27 7.63 112.60
C ASP A 852 -54.38 7.54 111.54
N ILE A 853 -55.24 6.52 111.64
CA ILE A 853 -56.36 6.26 110.71
C ILE A 853 -57.56 5.55 111.38
N GLU A 854 -57.50 5.25 112.69
CA GLU A 854 -58.54 4.46 113.38
C GLU A 854 -59.97 5.01 113.26
N PRO A 855 -60.24 6.33 113.40
CA PRO A 855 -61.62 6.86 113.44
C PRO A 855 -62.45 6.64 112.16
N LEU A 856 -61.79 6.50 111.00
CA LEU A 856 -62.48 6.25 109.73
C LEU A 856 -62.96 4.79 109.64
N VAL A 857 -62.18 3.85 110.19
CA VAL A 857 -62.49 2.40 110.17
C VAL A 857 -63.74 2.10 111.00
N ASP A 858 -63.89 2.71 112.17
CA ASP A 858 -65.06 2.58 113.03
C ASP A 858 -66.35 3.06 112.35
N ARG A 859 -66.32 4.18 111.60
CA ARG A 859 -67.47 4.65 110.81
C ARG A 859 -67.89 3.64 109.74
N ILE A 860 -66.93 3.07 109.02
CA ILE A 860 -67.20 2.09 107.95
C ILE A 860 -67.86 0.82 108.52
N GLN A 861 -67.39 0.31 109.66
CA GLN A 861 -67.97 -0.88 110.29
C GLN A 861 -69.42 -0.64 110.75
N ALA A 862 -69.70 0.52 111.35
CA ALA A 862 -71.04 0.85 111.83
C ALA A 862 -72.10 0.91 110.71
N VAL A 863 -71.71 1.38 109.51
CA VAL A 863 -72.59 1.39 108.32
C VAL A 863 -72.82 -0.03 107.77
N LEU A 864 -71.79 -0.88 107.75
CA LEU A 864 -71.91 -2.28 107.34
C LEU A 864 -72.90 -3.04 108.23
N ASP A 865 -72.79 -2.87 109.55
CA ASP A 865 -73.64 -3.50 110.56
C ASP A 865 -75.11 -3.07 110.42
N ALA A 866 -75.38 -1.76 110.28
CA ALA A 866 -76.74 -1.23 110.12
C ALA A 866 -77.45 -1.74 108.85
N GLY A 867 -76.71 -2.09 107.80
CA GLY A 867 -77.25 -2.80 106.66
C GLY A 867 -77.49 -4.29 106.91
N ALA A 868 -76.62 -4.99 107.65
CA ALA A 868 -76.77 -6.42 107.92
C ALA A 868 -78.08 -6.79 108.67
N ASP A 869 -78.65 -5.84 109.42
CA ASP A 869 -79.91 -5.99 110.15
C ASP A 869 -81.18 -5.72 109.30
N TYR A 870 -81.09 -5.03 108.15
CA TYR A 870 -82.27 -4.75 107.30
C TYR A 870 -82.55 -5.88 106.29
N GLN A 871 -83.44 -6.80 106.68
CA GLN A 871 -83.63 -8.07 105.97
C GLN A 871 -85.01 -8.27 105.30
N THR A 872 -86.02 -7.44 105.61
CA THR A 872 -87.40 -7.61 105.11
C THR A 872 -88.19 -6.30 105.12
N TYR A 873 -89.23 -6.22 104.30
CA TYR A 873 -90.18 -5.12 104.22
C TYR A 873 -91.54 -5.43 104.87
N THR A 874 -92.04 -6.66 104.84
CA THR A 874 -93.38 -7.06 105.34
C THR A 874 -93.40 -7.74 106.72
N ASP A 875 -92.26 -7.74 107.42
CA ASP A 875 -91.91 -8.60 108.56
C ASP A 875 -91.47 -10.01 108.14
N ILE A 876 -90.78 -10.72 109.05
CA ILE A 876 -90.23 -12.07 108.85
C ILE A 876 -90.36 -12.89 110.14
N ALA A 877 -90.42 -14.22 110.05
CA ALA A 877 -90.45 -15.08 111.22
C ALA A 877 -89.13 -15.07 112.04
N ASP A 878 -89.25 -15.14 113.36
CA ASP A 878 -88.13 -15.17 114.31
C ASP A 878 -87.04 -16.19 113.92
N GLY A 879 -85.81 -15.69 113.71
CA GLY A 879 -84.64 -16.54 113.43
C GLY A 879 -84.51 -17.02 111.98
N VAL A 880 -85.29 -16.48 111.05
CA VAL A 880 -85.12 -16.69 109.60
C VAL A 880 -84.35 -15.52 109.00
N ASN A 881 -83.31 -15.78 108.20
CA ASN A 881 -82.63 -14.71 107.45
C ASN A 881 -83.47 -14.30 106.25
N GLY A 882 -83.70 -13.00 106.09
CA GLY A 882 -84.40 -12.40 104.95
C GLY A 882 -83.46 -11.80 103.91
N SER A 883 -83.93 -11.71 102.67
CA SER A 883 -83.31 -10.92 101.60
C SER A 883 -84.39 -10.17 100.83
N VAL A 884 -84.34 -8.83 100.85
CA VAL A 884 -85.37 -7.96 100.25
C VAL A 884 -84.79 -7.08 99.13
N LYS A 885 -85.53 -6.99 98.03
CA LYS A 885 -85.26 -6.07 96.91
C LYS A 885 -86.53 -5.36 96.46
N PHE A 886 -86.41 -4.08 96.14
CA PHE A 886 -87.48 -3.25 95.64
C PHE A 886 -87.29 -3.05 94.13
N ILE A 887 -88.36 -3.16 93.34
CA ILE A 887 -88.34 -2.97 91.89
C ILE A 887 -89.36 -1.88 91.57
N ILE A 888 -88.87 -0.65 91.47
CA ILE A 888 -89.66 0.52 91.09
C ILE A 888 -89.79 0.55 89.58
N LYS A 889 -91.02 0.60 89.06
CA LYS A 889 -91.31 0.72 87.62
C LYS A 889 -92.18 1.94 87.36
N THR A 890 -91.73 2.82 86.48
CA THR A 890 -92.45 4.04 86.07
C THR A 890 -93.14 3.86 84.73
N ASP A 891 -94.24 4.59 84.51
CA ASP A 891 -94.90 4.63 83.21
C ASP A 891 -93.96 5.14 82.11
N ALA A 892 -94.17 4.61 80.89
CA ALA A 892 -93.57 5.11 79.67
C ALA A 892 -94.07 6.53 79.33
N VAL A 893 -93.19 7.39 78.80
CA VAL A 893 -93.51 8.76 78.40
C VAL A 893 -93.59 8.84 76.88
N LYS A 894 -94.81 8.87 76.34
CA LYS A 894 -95.08 8.84 74.89
C LYS A 894 -96.18 9.84 74.53
N ALA A 895 -96.25 10.23 73.26
CA ALA A 895 -97.34 11.04 72.74
C ALA A 895 -98.61 10.18 72.57
N GLU A 896 -99.79 10.79 72.73
CA GLU A 896 -101.06 10.21 72.31
C GLU A 896 -101.25 10.40 70.79
N ASP A 897 -101.72 9.34 70.09
CA ASP A 897 -102.07 9.32 68.65
C ASP A 897 -103.49 9.86 68.36
#